data_AF-A0ABD6CJ97-F1
#
_entry.id   AF-A0ABD6CJ97-F1
#
_cell.length_a   1.000
_cell.length_b   1.000
_cell.length_c   1.000
_cell.angle_alpha   90.00
_cell.angle_beta   90.00
_cell.angle_gamma   90.00
#
_symmetry.space_group_name_H-M   'P 1'
#
loop_
_entity.id
_entity.type
_entity.pdbx_description
1 polymer ?
#
loop_
_entity_poly.entity_id
_entity_poly.type
_entity_poly.pdbx_seq_one_letter_code
_entity_poly.pdbx_strand_id
1 'polypeptide(L)'
;MGLTSVLSASDTSKGTKTRRSTEYVTNCLGTSLESVSNLSRKVRSAADAQVAGVIDRSVDELRTQIEDQIAGGVHDRLIKRTTNSVRDQLSERDLGQFREQSKRDAVIDAPPDRALESFLHRYDLDTTRLDEDTLTAIRDQLATEADLNTGELLGHLVTGDSGQLSAETKSDLDSDSDTGTTIDHAFTEAYSRFCAELDVETNQSLDRVLTNICQQDASLVGHAAEQILTGELPRIVGQQSVTTTETEYRSQIPTNQTGNTNRIQTDGKHSRAAATIALLAMTLLTDIGADDHSPGQAFRILASNLTGEESENAALERVFLELVSTLGFETGDVGIDPATLRSKSSGSLALVALFVANLVAMGLGAWASHERAPPIPDEIRGPDGDTIVTDEQVQLGKKVFQANGLMNLGSVLGNGSYFGVDLTADALALKADFMREYYARQRGGDAFDVLDNDEQAVVAERVERELDSDAPEGAVVTYSAAEAYAHRRIREQYVDRYYGGSPDRGIPSEFVSSVDHAERLADFACWTAWMAHTNRPNSDHSYTNDWPYVPGTGNRPTGQVLVWSTVSVVLLIAGGGAGVWAYHSFEFVEPTTELIDVPAPDAVSITPTQYAAAWYVPVAGALFVAQTLIGALLAHYYVERTGFYRIGDALGIDIVSLLPFSIGRAWHVNLGILWITLLWLAGGLFLPGLFSDRDPPWQATGAGVLLGVLVLATVGAFAGVWLGTHGEFGSPEDGNLWWLLGSEGLEYLEVGRLWKVGLLGGFAGWTGLVLRGVRQLDEPVTGLGHFMTYAGGSIALLFAASMLYTPETNMAVTEFWRWWVVHMWVEGVFEFFVTAVISAALVSMDLVEKSDAEKAILFEVFAIMAAGIVGVSHHYWWVGLPDFWVPLGTTFSTLEFVPLVFVLYRSLGEYRSLIAQGEEFPYTVPLLFILGSSVWNFVGGGVLGFFINLPIINYYEHGTYLTVAHAHTSLFGAFGLLALGLGTYILRVVTPEAAWNPTWFRGTFWLTNVGLVIMSVASLLPVGFAQLQTAYRDGYAAARSLDFYEQDHVQTLLWARTLGDTPMILGALAFTAGAIRHLRSSRQYLNRESSEDSAFFTGYRSRGS
;
A
#
# COMPACT_ATOMS: atom_id res chain seq x y z
N MET A 1 13.59 -30.00 32.51
CA MET A 1 13.36 -30.72 33.78
C MET A 1 12.37 -29.89 34.61
N GLY A 2 11.20 -30.32 35.04
CA GLY A 2 10.41 -31.54 34.79
C GLY A 2 8.94 -31.21 35.07
N LEU A 3 8.03 -31.74 34.26
CA LEU A 3 6.57 -31.63 34.41
C LEU A 3 5.92 -32.93 33.89
N THR A 4 6.37 -34.07 34.45
CA THR A 4 5.92 -35.41 34.07
C THR A 4 5.56 -36.27 35.28
N SER A 5 4.73 -35.76 36.19
CA SER A 5 4.23 -36.59 37.30
C SER A 5 2.95 -36.11 37.99
N VAL A 6 1.84 -35.85 37.28
CA VAL A 6 0.51 -35.84 37.93
C VAL A 6 -0.60 -36.29 36.97
N LEU A 7 -0.52 -37.51 36.44
CA LEU A 7 -1.69 -38.23 35.90
C LEU A 7 -1.50 -39.73 36.12
N SER A 8 -1.85 -40.21 37.33
CA SER A 8 -2.02 -41.64 37.63
C SER A 8 -2.68 -41.81 39.01
N ALA A 9 -3.98 -42.07 39.02
CA ALA A 9 -4.65 -43.00 39.95
C ALA A 9 -6.18 -42.95 39.76
N SER A 10 -6.72 -44.00 39.14
CA SER A 10 -8.11 -44.46 39.27
C SER A 10 -8.33 -45.10 40.65
N ASP A 11 -9.46 -44.88 41.32
CA ASP A 11 -10.59 -45.84 41.39
C ASP A 11 -11.66 -45.47 42.45
N THR A 12 -12.89 -45.88 42.11
CA THR A 12 -14.22 -45.93 42.74
C THR A 12 -14.43 -45.83 44.28
N SER A 13 -15.41 -45.01 44.72
CA SER A 13 -16.63 -45.46 45.45
C SER A 13 -17.64 -44.33 45.74
N LYS A 14 -18.89 -44.73 46.00
CA LYS A 14 -20.15 -43.97 46.05
C LYS A 14 -20.25 -42.88 47.15
N GLY A 15 -20.96 -41.78 46.83
CA GLY A 15 -21.83 -41.09 47.79
C GLY A 15 -21.57 -39.58 48.01
N THR A 16 -22.41 -38.74 47.40
CA THR A 16 -22.77 -37.37 47.85
C THR A 16 -21.66 -36.40 48.30
N LYS A 17 -21.26 -35.49 47.40
CA LYS A 17 -21.24 -34.02 47.55
C LYS A 17 -20.26 -33.40 46.55
N THR A 18 -20.79 -32.98 45.42
CA THR A 18 -20.18 -32.08 44.43
C THR A 18 -20.08 -30.67 45.01
N ARG A 19 -19.02 -30.38 45.78
CA ARG A 19 -18.61 -28.99 46.10
C ARG A 19 -17.17 -28.84 46.63
N ARG A 20 -16.24 -29.71 46.26
CA ARG A 20 -14.84 -29.66 46.76
C ARG A 20 -13.73 -29.84 45.73
N SER A 21 -14.02 -30.10 44.45
CA SER A 21 -12.97 -30.20 43.41
C SER A 21 -12.61 -28.84 42.79
N THR A 22 -13.52 -27.87 42.76
CA THR A 22 -13.23 -26.52 42.26
C THR A 22 -12.33 -25.76 43.22
N GLU A 23 -12.59 -25.82 44.53
CA GLU A 23 -11.79 -25.13 45.56
C GLU A 23 -10.33 -25.62 45.59
N TYR A 24 -10.08 -26.92 45.37
CA TYR A 24 -8.72 -27.47 45.32
C TYR A 24 -7.97 -27.03 44.05
N VAL A 25 -8.65 -26.96 42.90
CA VAL A 25 -8.07 -26.48 41.64
C VAL A 25 -7.86 -24.97 41.68
N THR A 26 -8.77 -24.20 42.30
CA THR A 26 -8.61 -22.75 42.51
C THR A 26 -7.50 -22.44 43.51
N ASN A 27 -7.32 -23.25 44.57
CA ASN A 27 -6.18 -23.10 45.48
C ASN A 27 -4.86 -23.51 44.84
N CYS A 28 -4.81 -24.57 44.02
CA CYS A 28 -3.63 -24.95 43.25
C CYS A 28 -3.29 -23.94 42.15
N LEU A 29 -4.29 -23.32 41.50
CA LEU A 29 -4.10 -22.22 40.55
C LEU A 29 -3.67 -20.94 41.24
N GLY A 30 -4.23 -20.62 42.42
CA GLY A 30 -3.84 -19.48 43.24
C GLY A 30 -2.41 -19.58 43.75
N THR A 31 -2.01 -20.75 44.27
CA THR A 31 -0.61 -20.99 44.68
C THR A 31 0.35 -21.06 43.50
N SER A 32 -0.08 -21.53 42.33
CA SER A 32 0.74 -21.50 41.09
C SER A 32 0.86 -20.09 40.51
N LEU A 33 -0.19 -19.25 40.58
CA LEU A 33 -0.14 -17.83 40.19
C LEU A 33 0.67 -16.99 41.16
N GLU A 34 0.63 -17.28 42.47
CA GLU A 34 1.54 -16.66 43.44
C GLU A 34 2.98 -17.11 43.24
N SER A 35 3.21 -18.36 42.87
CA SER A 35 4.54 -18.88 42.56
C SER A 35 5.10 -18.28 41.26
N VAL A 36 4.28 -18.13 40.21
CA VAL A 36 4.64 -17.47 38.94
C VAL A 36 4.78 -15.96 39.11
N SER A 37 3.98 -15.32 39.97
CA SER A 37 4.12 -13.93 40.35
C SER A 37 5.39 -13.69 41.18
N ASN A 38 5.72 -14.59 42.12
CA ASN A 38 6.98 -14.54 42.87
C ASN A 38 8.19 -14.88 42.00
N LEU A 39 8.06 -15.77 41.01
CA LEU A 39 9.11 -16.07 40.04
C LEU A 39 9.30 -14.89 39.07
N SER A 40 8.22 -14.27 38.59
CA SER A 40 8.23 -13.06 37.78
C SER A 40 8.84 -11.90 38.57
N ARG A 41 8.52 -11.74 39.85
CA ARG A 41 9.11 -10.72 40.72
C ARG A 41 10.57 -11.01 41.04
N LYS A 42 10.96 -12.28 41.21
CA LYS A 42 12.37 -12.69 41.37
C LYS A 42 13.18 -12.52 40.09
N VAL A 43 12.63 -12.87 38.93
CA VAL A 43 13.25 -12.68 37.61
C VAL A 43 13.34 -11.20 37.28
N ARG A 44 12.31 -10.41 37.58
CA ARG A 44 12.33 -8.96 37.43
C ARG A 44 13.33 -8.34 38.42
N SER A 45 13.39 -8.78 39.68
CA SER A 45 14.43 -8.31 40.61
C SER A 45 15.85 -8.76 40.27
N ALA A 46 16.01 -9.94 39.63
CA ALA A 46 17.31 -10.46 39.19
C ALA A 46 17.76 -9.83 37.87
N ALA A 47 16.81 -9.50 36.98
CA ALA A 47 17.01 -8.69 35.79
C ALA A 47 17.31 -7.24 36.17
N ASP A 48 16.59 -6.67 37.14
CA ASP A 48 16.86 -5.35 37.71
C ASP A 48 18.20 -5.33 38.43
N ALA A 49 18.61 -6.42 39.09
CA ALA A 49 19.95 -6.54 39.70
C ALA A 49 21.07 -6.78 38.67
N GLN A 50 20.80 -7.48 37.56
CA GLN A 50 21.75 -7.64 36.45
C GLN A 50 21.88 -6.36 35.62
N VAL A 51 20.77 -5.65 35.39
CA VAL A 51 20.72 -4.34 34.75
C VAL A 51 21.37 -3.31 35.67
N ALA A 52 21.10 -3.34 36.98
CA ALA A 52 21.81 -2.52 37.96
C ALA A 52 23.30 -2.85 38.02
N GLY A 53 23.71 -4.11 37.89
CA GLY A 53 25.12 -4.51 37.86
C GLY A 53 25.84 -4.31 36.51
N VAL A 54 25.09 -4.17 35.41
CA VAL A 54 25.61 -3.70 34.10
C VAL A 54 25.71 -2.18 34.13
N ILE A 55 24.73 -1.48 34.68
CA ILE A 55 24.75 -0.03 34.90
C ILE A 55 25.86 0.33 35.89
N ASP A 56 26.05 -0.38 37.01
CA ASP A 56 27.14 -0.12 37.97
C ASP A 56 28.51 -0.37 37.34
N ARG A 57 28.65 -1.39 36.47
CA ARG A 57 29.91 -1.62 35.74
C ARG A 57 30.16 -0.55 34.67
N SER A 58 29.13 -0.16 33.93
CA SER A 58 29.22 0.95 32.96
C SER A 58 29.47 2.28 33.67
N VAL A 59 28.92 2.48 34.87
CA VAL A 59 29.12 3.66 35.73
C VAL A 59 30.50 3.63 36.37
N ASP A 60 31.03 2.47 36.78
CA ASP A 60 32.40 2.35 37.27
C ASP A 60 33.44 2.49 36.13
N GLU A 61 33.14 2.01 34.92
CA GLU A 61 33.97 2.26 33.72
C GLU A 61 33.95 3.73 33.30
N LEU A 62 32.78 4.38 33.32
CA LEU A 62 32.64 5.83 33.14
C LEU A 62 33.32 6.60 34.26
N ARG A 63 33.18 6.15 35.51
CA ARG A 63 33.81 6.77 36.68
C ARG A 63 35.33 6.65 36.61
N THR A 64 35.87 5.54 36.14
CA THR A 64 37.32 5.37 35.95
C THR A 64 37.80 6.26 34.80
N GLN A 65 37.05 6.37 33.71
CA GLN A 65 37.34 7.32 32.61
C GLN A 65 37.22 8.79 33.04
N ILE A 66 36.31 9.09 33.96
CA ILE A 66 36.08 10.42 34.52
C ILE A 66 37.12 10.75 35.61
N GLU A 67 37.53 9.81 36.45
CA GLU A 67 38.60 9.99 37.43
C GLU A 67 39.96 10.18 36.75
N ASP A 68 40.19 9.53 35.60
CA ASP A 68 41.39 9.74 34.76
C ASP A 68 41.35 11.11 34.03
N GLN A 69 40.16 11.65 33.76
CA GLN A 69 39.96 13.00 33.22
C GLN A 69 39.86 14.11 34.29
N ILE A 70 39.67 13.78 35.57
CA ILE A 70 39.54 14.71 36.70
C ILE A 70 40.77 14.63 37.61
N ALA A 71 41.95 14.81 37.01
CA ALA A 71 43.12 15.33 37.72
C ALA A 71 43.15 16.88 37.76
N GLY A 72 42.05 17.57 37.43
CA GLY A 72 41.93 19.03 37.46
C GLY A 72 40.61 19.48 38.08
N GLY A 73 40.65 19.94 39.32
CA GLY A 73 39.47 20.15 40.16
C GLY A 73 38.53 21.28 39.76
N VAL A 74 37.29 21.19 40.25
CA VAL A 74 36.56 22.19 41.09
C VAL A 74 35.12 21.66 41.34
N HIS A 75 34.83 21.33 42.60
CA HIS A 75 33.66 20.55 43.03
C HIS A 75 32.86 21.25 44.15
N ASP A 76 31.93 22.15 43.83
CA ASP A 76 30.91 22.52 44.84
C ASP A 76 29.63 23.17 44.29
N ARG A 77 29.64 23.61 43.02
CA ARG A 77 28.46 24.23 42.38
C ARG A 77 27.55 23.25 41.63
N LEU A 78 28.06 22.07 41.25
CA LEU A 78 27.28 21.11 40.46
C LEU A 78 26.26 20.37 41.32
N ILE A 79 26.63 19.98 42.55
CA ILE A 79 25.74 19.25 43.48
C ILE A 79 24.53 20.12 43.88
N LYS A 80 24.71 21.44 44.05
CA LYS A 80 23.59 22.34 44.39
C LYS A 80 22.62 22.60 43.23
N ARG A 81 23.09 22.52 41.97
CA ARG A 81 22.24 22.68 40.77
C ARG A 81 21.40 21.44 40.49
N THR A 82 21.95 20.24 40.70
CA THR A 82 21.21 19.00 40.44
C THR A 82 20.06 18.80 41.44
N THR A 83 20.24 19.18 42.71
CA THR A 83 19.16 19.07 43.71
C THR A 83 18.01 20.05 43.50
N ASN A 84 18.26 21.25 42.95
CA ASN A 84 17.20 22.21 42.63
C ASN A 84 16.51 21.90 41.29
N SER A 85 17.25 21.39 40.30
CA SER A 85 16.68 21.00 39.01
C SER A 85 15.70 19.82 39.10
N VAL A 86 15.87 18.91 40.08
CA VAL A 86 14.90 17.83 40.35
C VAL A 86 13.65 18.34 41.09
N ARG A 87 13.77 19.44 41.84
CA ARG A 87 12.64 20.07 42.53
C ARG A 87 11.75 20.87 41.58
N ASP A 88 12.33 21.60 40.62
CA ASP A 88 11.57 22.39 39.65
C ASP A 88 10.89 21.51 38.59
N GLN A 89 11.50 20.39 38.20
CA GLN A 89 10.89 19.41 37.29
C GLN A 89 9.66 18.69 37.88
N LEU A 90 9.51 18.66 39.21
CA LEU A 90 8.30 18.16 39.87
C LEU A 90 7.20 19.22 39.99
N SER A 91 7.50 20.51 39.77
CA SER A 91 6.52 21.60 39.89
C SER A 91 5.88 22.01 38.55
N GLU A 92 6.50 21.70 37.41
CA GLU A 92 5.97 22.08 36.08
C GLU A 92 5.06 21.03 35.43
N ARG A 93 5.00 19.80 35.94
CA ARG A 93 4.20 18.73 35.31
C ARG A 93 2.69 18.79 35.60
N ASP A 94 2.24 19.54 36.60
CA ASP A 94 0.82 19.58 36.98
C ASP A 94 0.09 20.90 36.68
N LEU A 95 0.80 22.00 36.37
CA LEU A 95 0.16 23.32 36.18
C LEU A 95 -0.31 23.60 34.75
N GLY A 96 0.23 22.89 33.76
CA GLY A 96 -0.18 23.01 32.35
C GLY A 96 -1.54 22.35 32.07
N GLN A 97 -1.84 21.22 32.71
CA GLN A 97 -3.13 20.52 32.54
C GLN A 97 -4.29 21.26 33.22
N PHE A 98 -4.01 22.06 34.26
CA PHE A 98 -5.05 22.81 34.97
C PHE A 98 -5.62 24.01 34.20
N ARG A 99 -4.84 24.62 33.29
CA ARG A 99 -5.25 25.86 32.60
C ARG A 99 -6.07 25.64 31.33
N GLU A 100 -5.88 24.48 30.69
CA GLU A 100 -6.63 24.05 29.50
C GLU A 100 -8.04 23.54 29.86
N GLN A 101 -8.18 22.90 31.03
CA GLN A 101 -9.46 22.33 31.46
C GLN A 101 -10.43 23.39 32.01
N SER A 102 -9.90 24.47 32.61
CA SER A 102 -10.70 25.60 33.09
C SER A 102 -11.35 26.45 31.98
N LYS A 103 -10.94 26.30 30.72
CA LYS A 103 -11.55 27.01 29.58
C LYS A 103 -12.68 26.23 28.90
N ARG A 104 -12.88 24.95 29.20
CA ARG A 104 -13.94 24.12 28.59
C ARG A 104 -15.26 24.13 29.37
N ASP A 105 -15.24 24.47 30.67
CA ASP A 105 -16.43 24.38 31.53
C ASP A 105 -17.10 25.73 31.83
N ALA A 106 -17.08 26.66 30.86
CA ALA A 106 -17.90 27.86 30.95
C ALA A 106 -19.15 27.67 30.09
N VAL A 107 -20.15 26.94 30.62
CA VAL A 107 -21.60 27.11 30.36
C VAL A 107 -22.39 26.15 31.28
N ILE A 108 -23.41 26.72 31.96
CA ILE A 108 -24.51 26.14 32.78
C ILE A 108 -24.30 26.03 34.31
N ASP A 109 -25.08 26.85 35.03
CA ASP A 109 -25.42 26.77 36.46
C ASP A 109 -25.53 25.33 36.99
N ALA A 110 -24.68 24.95 37.95
CA ALA A 110 -24.80 23.68 38.68
C ALA A 110 -24.70 23.91 40.20
N PRO A 111 -25.54 23.23 41.02
CA PRO A 111 -25.57 23.42 42.47
C PRO A 111 -24.31 22.89 43.19
N PRO A 112 -24.01 23.35 44.42
CA PRO A 112 -22.75 23.11 45.14
C PRO A 112 -22.35 21.62 45.27
N ASP A 113 -23.33 20.71 45.27
CA ASP A 113 -23.08 19.28 45.44
C ASP A 113 -22.38 18.64 44.23
N ARG A 114 -22.59 19.14 43.00
CA ARG A 114 -21.88 18.64 41.81
C ARG A 114 -20.43 19.13 41.72
N ALA A 115 -20.15 20.34 42.22
CA ALA A 115 -18.80 20.86 42.30
C ALA A 115 -17.95 20.08 43.31
N LEU A 116 -18.57 19.70 44.44
CA LEU A 116 -17.96 18.82 45.44
C LEU A 116 -17.71 17.41 44.88
N GLU A 117 -18.67 16.79 44.19
CA GLU A 117 -18.47 15.48 43.54
C GLU A 117 -17.34 15.52 42.49
N SER A 118 -17.29 16.56 41.66
CA SER A 118 -16.23 16.72 40.66
C SER A 118 -14.87 16.96 41.29
N PHE A 119 -14.79 17.70 42.40
CA PHE A 119 -13.55 17.90 43.17
C PHE A 119 -13.06 16.59 43.79
N LEU A 120 -13.94 15.83 44.44
CA LEU A 120 -13.58 14.55 45.08
C LEU A 120 -13.17 13.51 44.05
N HIS A 121 -13.84 13.47 42.89
CA HIS A 121 -13.50 12.57 41.78
C HIS A 121 -12.20 12.97 41.09
N ARG A 122 -11.93 14.27 40.90
CA ARG A 122 -10.70 14.75 40.22
C ARG A 122 -9.43 14.40 41.01
N TYR A 123 -9.53 14.30 42.33
CA TYR A 123 -8.41 13.97 43.21
C TYR A 123 -8.49 12.57 43.83
N ASP A 124 -9.42 11.73 43.36
CA ASP A 124 -9.62 10.34 43.77
C ASP A 124 -9.75 10.16 45.31
N LEU A 125 -10.51 11.07 45.95
CA LEU A 125 -10.72 11.08 47.39
C LEU A 125 -11.93 10.23 47.77
N ASP A 126 -11.71 9.21 48.59
CA ASP A 126 -12.74 8.26 49.04
C ASP A 126 -13.73 8.92 50.02
N THR A 127 -14.96 9.13 49.54
CA THR A 127 -16.02 9.82 50.27
C THR A 127 -16.52 9.04 51.50
N THR A 128 -16.23 7.74 51.59
CA THR A 128 -16.62 6.91 52.74
C THR A 128 -15.67 7.06 53.95
N ARG A 129 -14.56 7.79 53.76
CA ARG A 129 -13.52 8.00 54.78
C ARG A 129 -13.35 9.46 55.23
N LEU A 130 -14.08 10.38 54.60
CA LEU A 130 -14.10 11.80 54.97
C LEU A 130 -15.30 12.07 55.88
N ASP A 131 -15.09 12.79 56.98
CA ASP A 131 -16.18 13.19 57.87
C ASP A 131 -17.03 14.34 57.28
N GLU A 132 -18.28 14.44 57.73
CA GLU A 132 -19.24 15.43 57.22
C GLU A 132 -18.83 16.89 57.50
N ASP A 133 -18.05 17.15 58.55
CA ASP A 133 -17.54 18.48 58.84
C ASP A 133 -16.50 18.92 57.78
N THR A 134 -15.67 17.98 57.33
CA THR A 134 -14.69 18.20 56.26
C THR A 134 -15.37 18.37 54.91
N LEU A 135 -16.38 17.56 54.59
CA LEU A 135 -17.16 17.69 53.35
C LEU A 135 -17.92 19.02 53.30
N THR A 136 -18.44 19.48 54.44
CA THR A 136 -19.15 20.76 54.55
C THR A 136 -18.20 21.95 54.43
N ALA A 137 -16.99 21.87 55.00
CA ALA A 137 -15.98 22.92 54.85
C ALA A 137 -15.52 23.07 53.38
N ILE A 138 -15.32 21.96 52.66
CA ILE A 138 -14.97 22.00 51.23
C ILE A 138 -16.14 22.57 50.42
N ARG A 139 -17.38 22.21 50.75
CA ARG A 139 -18.59 22.74 50.11
C ARG A 139 -18.72 24.26 50.28
N ASP A 140 -18.54 24.77 51.50
CA ASP A 140 -18.61 26.22 51.77
C ASP A 140 -17.47 26.98 51.08
N GLN A 141 -16.29 26.40 50.99
CA GLN A 141 -15.15 27.03 50.35
C GLN A 141 -15.31 27.12 48.83
N LEU A 142 -15.84 26.06 48.20
CA LEU A 142 -16.20 26.06 46.78
C LEU A 142 -17.36 27.02 46.47
N ALA A 143 -18.29 27.23 47.41
CA ALA A 143 -19.37 28.21 47.27
C ALA A 143 -18.89 29.67 47.40
N THR A 144 -17.76 29.91 48.07
CA THR A 144 -17.19 31.26 48.30
C THR A 144 -16.25 31.70 47.16
N GLU A 145 -15.67 30.77 46.41
CA GLU A 145 -14.75 31.04 45.28
C GLU A 145 -15.45 31.25 43.92
N ALA A 146 -16.76 31.08 43.83
CA ALA A 146 -17.52 31.27 42.58
C ALA A 146 -17.70 32.74 42.15
N ASP A 147 -17.27 33.73 42.95
CA ASP A 147 -17.63 35.15 42.73
C ASP A 147 -16.44 36.14 42.73
N LEU A 148 -15.20 35.70 42.47
CA LEU A 148 -14.02 36.59 42.41
C LEU A 148 -13.15 36.36 41.15
N ASN A 149 -13.07 37.41 40.33
CA ASN A 149 -12.44 37.43 39.00
C ASN A 149 -10.91 37.59 39.11
N THR A 150 -10.16 36.53 38.83
CA THR A 150 -8.71 36.38 39.07
C THR A 150 -7.80 37.24 38.17
N GLY A 151 -8.37 38.12 37.33
CA GLY A 151 -7.62 39.05 36.47
C GLY A 151 -7.11 40.30 37.20
N GLU A 152 -7.81 40.81 38.22
CA GLU A 152 -7.46 42.07 38.89
C GLU A 152 -6.42 41.92 40.02
N LEU A 153 -6.14 40.70 40.47
CA LEU A 153 -5.19 40.46 41.57
C LEU A 153 -3.74 40.29 41.08
N LEU A 154 -3.53 39.90 39.82
CA LEU A 154 -2.20 39.80 39.19
C LEU A 154 -1.65 41.15 38.73
N GLY A 155 -2.52 42.10 38.35
CA GLY A 155 -2.12 43.46 37.98
C GLY A 155 -1.56 44.28 39.15
N HIS A 156 -2.03 44.00 40.37
CA HIS A 156 -1.61 44.73 41.58
C HIS A 156 -0.37 44.16 42.28
N LEU A 157 0.12 42.98 41.88
CA LEU A 157 1.36 42.39 42.43
C LEU A 157 2.59 42.61 41.54
N VAL A 158 2.41 42.96 40.26
CA VAL A 158 3.51 43.27 39.32
C VAL A 158 3.93 44.75 39.38
N THR A 159 3.08 45.63 39.92
CA THR A 159 3.35 47.07 40.01
C THR A 159 3.46 47.53 41.47
N GLY A 160 4.54 47.16 42.16
CA GLY A 160 5.00 47.98 43.28
C GLY A 160 5.59 49.29 42.69
N ASP A 161 5.22 50.50 43.08
CA ASP A 161 4.66 50.97 44.33
C ASP A 161 4.03 52.38 44.15
N SER A 162 3.27 52.76 45.17
CA SER A 162 2.64 54.03 45.52
C SER A 162 3.36 55.35 45.18
N GLY A 163 2.57 56.40 44.87
CA GLY A 163 2.93 57.79 45.22
C GLY A 163 2.73 58.89 44.16
N GLN A 164 1.53 59.49 44.17
CA GLN A 164 1.22 60.93 44.15
C GLN A 164 1.95 61.98 43.25
N LEU A 165 1.08 62.81 42.64
CA LEU A 165 1.11 64.30 42.53
C LEU A 165 1.75 64.99 41.31
N SER A 166 0.85 65.33 40.38
CA SER A 166 0.47 66.70 39.93
C SER A 166 1.42 67.62 39.13
N ALA A 167 0.74 68.46 38.34
CA ALA A 167 1.12 69.75 37.71
C ALA A 167 1.64 69.64 36.27
N GLU A 168 0.80 69.96 35.27
CA GLU A 168 0.60 71.30 34.69
C GLU A 168 1.80 71.82 33.88
N THR A 169 1.52 72.15 32.61
CA THR A 169 2.07 73.31 31.85
C THR A 169 2.77 72.97 30.53
N LYS A 170 1.98 73.15 29.46
CA LYS A 170 2.22 74.00 28.26
C LYS A 170 3.43 73.78 27.34
N SER A 171 3.01 73.78 26.06
CA SER A 171 3.41 74.67 24.94
C SER A 171 4.66 74.33 24.13
N ASP A 172 4.34 73.95 22.90
CA ASP A 172 4.67 74.63 21.63
C ASP A 172 6.10 74.61 21.09
N LEU A 173 6.12 74.55 19.75
CA LEU A 173 7.19 74.87 18.78
C LEU A 173 8.16 73.72 18.47
N ASP A 174 8.56 73.43 17.24
CA ASP A 174 8.16 73.88 15.90
C ASP A 174 8.88 72.95 14.89
N SER A 175 8.35 72.88 13.68
CA SER A 175 9.04 72.65 12.40
C SER A 175 9.60 71.28 11.96
N ASP A 176 9.31 71.06 10.67
CA ASP A 176 9.96 70.27 9.63
C ASP A 176 9.69 68.76 9.47
N SER A 177 9.03 68.49 8.34
CA SER A 177 9.05 67.30 7.47
C SER A 177 9.79 66.08 7.98
N ASP A 178 9.10 65.09 8.55
CA ASP A 178 9.78 63.83 8.78
C ASP A 178 8.91 62.58 9.01
N THR A 179 8.27 62.04 7.97
CA THR A 179 7.70 60.67 8.05
C THR A 179 8.60 59.61 7.39
N GLY A 180 9.69 60.03 6.75
CA GLY A 180 10.66 59.13 6.10
C GLY A 180 11.94 58.89 6.92
N THR A 181 12.40 59.88 7.69
CA THR A 181 13.63 59.81 8.50
C THR A 181 13.33 59.56 9.99
N THR A 182 12.08 59.65 10.44
CA THR A 182 11.64 59.16 11.78
C THR A 182 11.70 57.64 11.94
N ILE A 183 11.34 56.85 10.91
CA ILE A 183 11.42 55.38 11.00
C ILE A 183 12.88 54.92 10.98
N ASP A 184 13.70 55.51 10.11
CA ASP A 184 15.14 55.22 10.06
C ASP A 184 15.86 55.68 11.34
N HIS A 185 15.44 56.79 11.96
CA HIS A 185 16.00 57.23 13.24
C HIS A 185 15.53 56.35 14.41
N ALA A 186 14.28 55.85 14.40
CA ALA A 186 13.76 54.91 15.40
C ALA A 186 14.46 53.53 15.30
N PHE A 187 14.72 53.04 14.09
CA PHE A 187 15.51 51.83 13.89
C PHE A 187 16.98 52.02 14.24
N THR A 188 17.55 53.18 13.92
CA THR A 188 18.95 53.51 14.29
C THR A 188 19.10 53.65 15.81
N GLU A 189 18.10 54.20 16.50
CA GLU A 189 18.08 54.30 17.96
C GLU A 189 17.90 52.93 18.63
N ALA A 190 16.95 52.11 18.15
CA ALA A 190 16.75 50.73 18.62
C ALA A 190 18.01 49.87 18.39
N TYR A 191 18.66 50.01 17.23
CA TYR A 191 19.91 49.35 16.92
C TYR A 191 21.06 49.83 17.81
N SER A 192 21.16 51.14 18.08
CA SER A 192 22.20 51.68 18.97
C SER A 192 22.04 51.24 20.42
N ARG A 193 20.79 51.11 20.92
CA ARG A 193 20.49 50.57 22.26
C ARG A 193 20.74 49.08 22.34
N PHE A 194 20.34 48.32 21.32
CA PHE A 194 20.64 46.89 21.23
C PHE A 194 22.14 46.63 21.33
N CYS A 195 22.94 47.43 20.60
CA CYS A 195 24.39 47.34 20.67
C CYS A 195 24.92 47.78 22.04
N ALA A 196 24.35 48.80 22.68
CA ALA A 196 24.75 49.23 24.03
C ALA A 196 24.41 48.21 25.13
N GLU A 197 23.26 47.53 25.06
CA GLU A 197 22.87 46.47 26.01
C GLU A 197 23.77 45.23 25.92
N LEU A 198 24.35 45.00 24.74
CA LEU A 198 25.34 43.96 24.49
C LEU A 198 26.80 44.46 24.66
N ASP A 199 26.98 45.72 25.09
CA ASP A 199 28.25 46.44 25.26
C ASP A 199 29.15 46.42 24.00
N VAL A 200 28.53 46.58 22.82
CA VAL A 200 29.18 46.59 21.50
C VAL A 200 29.22 48.02 20.93
N GLU A 201 30.40 48.51 20.56
CA GLU A 201 30.57 49.88 20.04
C GLU A 201 29.89 50.09 18.67
N THR A 202 29.03 51.10 18.57
CA THR A 202 28.15 51.37 17.42
C THR A 202 28.83 51.98 16.20
N ASN A 203 30.11 52.37 16.30
CA ASN A 203 30.86 53.01 15.21
C ASN A 203 31.71 52.02 14.38
N GLN A 204 31.47 50.70 14.51
CA GLN A 204 32.17 49.66 13.76
C GLN A 204 31.32 49.09 12.61
N SER A 205 31.95 48.45 11.62
CA SER A 205 31.23 47.86 10.47
C SER A 205 30.33 46.69 10.89
N LEU A 206 29.11 46.63 10.34
CA LEU A 206 28.03 45.69 10.71
C LEU A 206 28.46 44.22 10.86
N ASP A 207 29.33 43.74 9.98
CA ASP A 207 29.81 42.35 9.96
C ASP A 207 30.65 41.99 11.21
N ARG A 208 31.39 42.96 11.76
CA ARG A 208 32.14 42.81 13.01
C ARG A 208 31.24 42.86 14.24
N VAL A 209 30.19 43.67 14.20
CA VAL A 209 29.17 43.74 15.27
C VAL A 209 28.44 42.40 15.37
N LEU A 210 28.01 41.83 14.24
CA LEU A 210 27.36 40.52 14.18
C LEU A 210 28.28 39.39 14.67
N THR A 211 29.56 39.42 14.30
CA THR A 211 30.52 38.41 14.77
C THR A 211 30.74 38.49 16.29
N ASN A 212 30.81 39.69 16.87
CA ASN A 212 30.91 39.87 18.33
C ASN A 212 29.63 39.41 19.04
N ILE A 213 28.45 39.69 18.47
CA ILE A 213 27.15 39.25 19.01
C ILE A 213 27.02 37.72 18.95
N CYS A 214 27.47 37.08 17.88
CA CYS A 214 27.49 35.61 17.75
C CYS A 214 28.47 34.91 18.71
N GLN A 215 29.42 35.65 19.30
CA GLN A 215 30.33 35.14 20.33
C GLN A 215 29.86 35.46 21.76
N GLN A 216 28.76 36.21 21.91
CA GLN A 216 28.12 36.46 23.21
C GLN A 216 27.12 35.35 23.56
N ASP A 217 26.77 35.24 24.84
CA ASP A 217 25.83 34.22 25.31
C ASP A 217 24.48 34.40 24.63
N ALA A 218 24.01 33.35 23.94
CA ALA A 218 22.81 33.38 23.12
C ALA A 218 21.54 33.72 23.91
N SER A 219 21.53 33.45 25.22
CA SER A 219 20.41 33.85 26.10
C SER A 219 20.36 35.36 26.31
N LEU A 220 21.53 36.02 26.34
CA LEU A 220 21.64 37.46 26.60
C LEU A 220 21.31 38.27 25.34
N VAL A 221 21.75 37.79 24.17
CA VAL A 221 21.33 38.31 22.86
C VAL A 221 19.84 38.08 22.62
N GLY A 222 19.32 36.91 22.99
CA GLY A 222 17.91 36.56 22.91
C GLY A 222 17.01 37.46 23.75
N HIS A 223 17.40 37.75 25.00
CA HIS A 223 16.66 38.66 25.87
C HIS A 223 16.72 40.13 25.41
N ALA A 224 17.86 40.63 24.95
CA ALA A 224 17.97 41.99 24.41
C ALA A 224 17.10 42.15 23.14
N ALA A 225 17.04 41.12 22.29
CA ALA A 225 16.19 41.12 21.09
C ALA A 225 14.70 41.01 21.45
N GLU A 226 14.35 40.16 22.42
CA GLU A 226 12.99 39.99 22.93
C GLU A 226 12.48 41.29 23.56
N GLN A 227 13.29 42.02 24.33
CA GLN A 227 12.91 43.32 24.92
C GLN A 227 12.61 44.37 23.85
N ILE A 228 13.39 44.45 22.77
CA ILE A 228 13.11 45.39 21.66
C ILE A 228 11.85 44.95 20.89
N LEU A 229 11.71 43.66 20.61
CA LEU A 229 10.59 43.12 19.83
C LEU A 229 9.25 43.22 20.57
N THR A 230 9.26 43.11 21.90
CA THR A 230 8.05 43.18 22.74
C THR A 230 7.78 44.58 23.28
N GLY A 231 8.81 45.40 23.49
CA GLY A 231 8.67 46.75 24.07
C GLY A 231 8.60 47.88 23.04
N GLU A 232 9.43 47.85 22.00
CA GLU A 232 9.62 48.97 21.07
C GLU A 232 8.85 48.77 19.75
N LEU A 233 8.82 47.53 19.22
CA LEU A 233 8.12 47.21 17.97
C LEU A 233 6.62 47.56 18.00
N PRO A 234 5.87 47.32 19.09
CA PRO A 234 4.47 47.73 19.17
C PRO A 234 4.28 49.25 19.19
N ARG A 235 5.27 50.03 19.65
CA ARG A 235 5.26 51.50 19.58
C ARG A 235 5.49 52.02 18.16
N ILE A 236 6.38 51.36 17.41
CA ILE A 236 6.65 51.67 15.99
C ILE A 236 5.43 51.31 15.13
N VAL A 237 4.82 50.14 15.39
CA VAL A 237 3.65 49.63 14.64
C VAL A 237 2.35 50.33 15.07
N GLY A 238 2.23 50.76 16.33
CA GLY A 238 1.06 51.45 16.87
C GLY A 238 0.82 52.87 16.32
N GLN A 239 1.78 53.45 15.59
CA GLN A 239 1.57 54.72 14.88
C GLN A 239 0.79 54.59 13.57
N GLN A 240 0.44 53.37 13.10
CA GLN A 240 -0.24 53.17 11.81
C GLN A 240 -1.78 53.14 11.87
N SER A 241 -2.44 53.31 13.01
CA SER A 241 -3.87 53.01 13.14
C SER A 241 -4.78 54.20 13.43
N VAL A 242 -4.76 55.26 12.61
CA VAL A 242 -5.88 56.24 12.54
C VAL A 242 -5.97 56.85 11.12
N THR A 243 -6.91 56.39 10.27
CA THR A 243 -7.95 57.21 9.59
C THR A 243 -8.72 56.39 8.54
N THR A 244 -10.04 56.28 8.73
CA THR A 244 -11.06 55.89 7.75
C THR A 244 -11.67 57.12 7.09
N THR A 245 -11.77 57.16 5.75
CA THR A 245 -12.95 57.72 5.06
C THR A 245 -13.04 57.31 3.58
N GLU A 246 -14.24 56.92 3.16
CA GLU A 246 -14.70 56.74 1.77
C GLU A 246 -14.55 58.02 0.93
N THR A 247 -14.16 57.94 -0.36
CA THR A 247 -14.90 58.57 -1.49
C THR A 247 -14.39 58.11 -2.88
N GLU A 248 -15.37 57.98 -3.78
CA GLU A 248 -15.42 57.88 -5.25
C GLU A 248 -14.29 58.37 -6.19
N TYR A 249 -14.31 57.74 -7.39
CA TYR A 249 -14.18 58.31 -8.75
C TYR A 249 -12.85 58.21 -9.56
N ARG A 250 -13.03 57.63 -10.78
CA ARG A 250 -12.40 57.90 -12.10
C ARG A 250 -10.91 57.65 -12.40
N SER A 251 -10.72 56.76 -13.38
CA SER A 251 -9.92 56.89 -14.61
C SER A 251 -8.77 57.91 -14.66
N GLN A 252 -7.56 57.45 -15.02
CA GLN A 252 -6.79 57.86 -16.21
C GLN A 252 -5.40 57.20 -16.25
N ILE A 253 -5.11 56.52 -17.36
CA ILE A 253 -3.79 56.24 -17.96
C ILE A 253 -3.15 57.64 -18.26
N PRO A 254 -1.81 57.93 -18.28
CA PRO A 254 -0.79 57.09 -18.93
C PRO A 254 0.72 57.24 -18.53
N THR A 255 1.50 56.25 -18.99
CA THR A 255 2.84 56.34 -19.64
C THR A 255 4.09 56.86 -18.93
N ASN A 256 5.12 56.01 -19.06
CA ASN A 256 6.43 56.24 -19.69
C ASN A 256 7.67 56.44 -18.81
N GLN A 257 8.63 55.53 -19.07
CA GLN A 257 10.06 55.76 -19.34
C GLN A 257 10.90 56.25 -18.15
N THR A 258 12.12 55.80 -17.87
CA THR A 258 13.16 55.02 -18.57
C THR A 258 14.32 54.94 -17.58
N GLY A 259 15.19 53.94 -17.68
CA GLY A 259 16.62 54.18 -17.42
C GLY A 259 17.32 53.26 -16.42
N ASN A 260 17.88 52.20 -16.98
CA ASN A 260 19.27 51.74 -16.79
C ASN A 260 19.79 51.21 -15.45
N THR A 261 19.98 49.88 -15.45
CA THR A 261 21.27 49.16 -15.26
C THR A 261 22.09 49.44 -14.00
N ASN A 262 22.15 48.46 -13.08
CA ASN A 262 23.26 47.51 -13.06
C ASN A 262 23.04 46.33 -12.08
N ARG A 263 23.44 45.16 -12.59
CA ARG A 263 23.36 43.79 -12.10
C ARG A 263 24.25 43.56 -10.86
N ILE A 264 23.75 42.94 -9.80
CA ILE A 264 24.40 41.81 -9.09
C ILE A 264 23.29 40.84 -8.63
N GLN A 265 23.64 39.57 -8.77
CA GLN A 265 22.86 38.34 -8.79
C GLN A 265 23.03 37.61 -7.45
N THR A 266 21.97 37.09 -6.85
CA THR A 266 22.00 35.87 -6.02
C THR A 266 20.63 35.16 -6.07
N ASP A 267 20.74 33.84 -6.20
CA ASP A 267 19.73 32.86 -6.58
C ASP A 267 18.58 32.63 -5.59
N GLY A 268 17.45 32.20 -6.17
CA GLY A 268 16.28 31.68 -5.49
C GLY A 268 15.33 30.99 -6.48
N LYS A 269 15.86 30.05 -7.28
CA LYS A 269 15.06 29.16 -8.14
C LYS A 269 15.15 27.74 -7.59
N HIS A 270 14.01 27.17 -7.20
CA HIS A 270 13.59 25.77 -7.44
C HIS A 270 12.25 25.54 -6.72
N SER A 271 11.15 25.44 -7.47
CA SER A 271 9.89 24.78 -6.99
C SER A 271 8.74 24.77 -8.00
N ARG A 272 8.73 25.56 -9.09
CA ARG A 272 7.50 25.73 -9.91
C ARG A 272 7.58 25.33 -11.39
N ALA A 273 8.59 24.56 -11.79
CA ALA A 273 8.72 24.14 -13.21
C ALA A 273 7.96 22.84 -13.57
N ALA A 274 7.60 22.01 -12.58
CA ALA A 274 7.03 20.68 -12.83
C ALA A 274 5.52 20.69 -13.19
N ALA A 275 4.75 21.65 -12.67
CA ALA A 275 3.31 21.73 -12.90
C ALA A 275 2.94 22.25 -14.31
N THR A 276 3.84 23.03 -14.91
CA THR A 276 3.61 23.70 -16.21
C THR A 276 3.89 22.77 -17.40
N ILE A 277 4.83 21.84 -17.25
CA ILE A 277 5.18 20.85 -18.29
C ILE A 277 4.06 19.80 -18.43
N ALA A 278 3.38 19.45 -17.33
CA ALA A 278 2.29 18.48 -17.31
C ALA A 278 1.04 18.95 -18.08
N LEU A 279 0.80 20.27 -18.16
CA LEU A 279 -0.37 20.82 -18.85
C LEU A 279 -0.21 20.86 -20.38
N LEU A 280 1.03 20.94 -20.89
CA LEU A 280 1.36 20.96 -22.32
C LEU A 280 1.27 19.59 -23.01
N ALA A 281 1.36 18.50 -22.23
CA ALA A 281 1.26 17.12 -22.74
C ALA A 281 -0.20 16.64 -22.91
N MET A 282 -1.16 17.32 -22.25
CA MET A 282 -2.54 16.87 -22.08
C MET A 282 -3.40 16.87 -23.36
N THR A 283 -2.92 17.39 -24.49
CA THR A 283 -3.79 17.65 -25.66
C THR A 283 -3.28 17.08 -26.98
N LEU A 284 -2.22 16.27 -26.97
CA LEU A 284 -1.65 15.67 -28.19
C LEU A 284 -2.15 14.26 -28.51
N LEU A 285 -3.01 13.64 -27.68
CA LEU A 285 -3.26 12.19 -27.75
C LEU A 285 -4.73 11.75 -27.83
N THR A 286 -5.64 12.60 -28.28
CA THR A 286 -7.03 12.19 -28.53
C THR A 286 -7.53 12.63 -29.91
N ASP A 287 -6.99 12.05 -30.97
CA ASP A 287 -7.80 11.49 -32.07
C ASP A 287 -6.92 10.63 -33.01
N ILE A 288 -7.28 9.37 -33.23
CA ILE A 288 -6.62 8.48 -34.21
C ILE A 288 -7.64 8.15 -35.30
N GLY A 289 -7.39 8.65 -36.50
CA GLY A 289 -8.10 8.30 -37.73
C GLY A 289 -7.13 8.32 -38.92
N ALA A 290 -7.25 7.31 -39.77
CA ALA A 290 -6.30 6.92 -40.81
C ALA A 290 -5.98 7.99 -41.88
N ASP A 291 -4.78 7.82 -42.44
CA ASP A 291 -4.15 8.44 -43.62
C ASP A 291 -3.60 9.88 -43.53
N ASP A 292 -2.32 9.93 -43.87
CA ASP A 292 -1.50 11.05 -44.35
C ASP A 292 -0.63 11.87 -43.37
N HIS A 293 0.58 12.15 -43.84
CA HIS A 293 1.72 12.70 -43.11
C HIS A 293 1.46 14.08 -42.48
N SER A 294 1.26 14.18 -41.16
CA SER A 294 1.35 15.48 -40.46
C SER A 294 1.70 15.55 -38.95
N PRO A 295 2.19 14.52 -38.21
CA PRO A 295 2.57 14.71 -36.79
C PRO A 295 3.75 15.69 -36.59
N GLY A 296 4.60 15.86 -37.61
CA GLY A 296 5.84 16.61 -37.51
C GLY A 296 5.72 18.14 -37.59
N GLN A 297 4.53 18.71 -37.80
CA GLN A 297 4.35 20.16 -38.01
C GLN A 297 3.88 20.88 -36.73
N ALA A 298 2.98 20.27 -35.95
CA ALA A 298 2.55 20.79 -34.65
C ALA A 298 3.69 20.76 -33.60
N PHE A 299 4.48 19.66 -33.60
CA PHE A 299 5.65 19.53 -32.73
C PHE A 299 6.78 20.53 -33.07
N ARG A 300 6.92 20.94 -34.35
CA ARG A 300 7.90 21.96 -34.76
C ARG A 300 7.52 23.37 -34.30
N ILE A 301 6.23 23.66 -34.19
CA ILE A 301 5.72 24.95 -33.68
C ILE A 301 5.87 25.02 -32.14
N LEU A 302 5.65 23.91 -31.44
CA LEU A 302 5.92 23.81 -29.99
C LEU A 302 7.43 23.97 -29.70
N ALA A 303 8.28 23.33 -30.51
CA ALA A 303 9.73 23.44 -30.38
C ALA A 303 10.27 24.84 -30.73
N SER A 304 9.67 25.56 -31.69
CA SER A 304 10.10 26.92 -32.04
C SER A 304 9.70 27.96 -31.00
N ASN A 305 8.55 27.81 -30.34
CA ASN A 305 8.06 28.78 -29.36
C ASN A 305 8.68 28.61 -27.96
N LEU A 306 9.23 27.44 -27.64
CA LEU A 306 10.05 27.21 -26.44
C LEU A 306 11.46 27.81 -26.56
N THR A 307 11.82 28.37 -27.72
CA THR A 307 13.13 29.02 -27.97
C THR A 307 13.07 30.54 -28.08
N GLY A 308 11.89 31.15 -27.92
CA GLY A 308 11.69 32.60 -28.00
C GLY A 308 11.61 33.28 -26.63
N GLU A 309 12.40 34.34 -26.43
CA GLU A 309 12.42 35.18 -25.23
C GLU A 309 11.14 36.02 -25.07
N GLU A 310 10.01 35.44 -24.63
CA GLU A 310 8.89 36.19 -24.04
C GLU A 310 8.24 35.45 -22.87
N SER A 311 7.70 36.22 -21.90
CA SER A 311 7.24 35.80 -20.57
C SER A 311 6.26 34.61 -20.58
N GLU A 312 6.70 33.49 -19.99
CA GLU A 312 6.04 32.17 -19.89
C GLU A 312 4.54 32.20 -19.52
N ASN A 313 4.10 33.13 -18.66
CA ASN A 313 2.71 33.15 -18.18
C ASN A 313 1.67 33.60 -19.22
N ALA A 314 2.03 34.48 -20.16
CA ALA A 314 1.08 35.03 -21.14
C ALA A 314 0.90 34.12 -22.37
N ALA A 315 1.87 33.24 -22.62
CA ALA A 315 1.81 32.22 -23.67
C ALA A 315 0.91 31.05 -23.25
N LEU A 316 0.99 30.63 -21.98
CA LEU A 316 0.23 29.49 -21.44
C LEU A 316 -1.28 29.74 -21.41
N GLU A 317 -1.71 30.95 -21.04
CA GLU A 317 -3.14 31.30 -20.96
C GLU A 317 -3.79 31.40 -22.35
N ARG A 318 -3.04 31.91 -23.35
CA ARG A 318 -3.50 31.97 -24.75
C ARG A 318 -3.58 30.58 -25.39
N VAL A 319 -2.60 29.73 -25.13
CA VAL A 319 -2.57 28.33 -25.59
C VAL A 319 -3.73 27.54 -24.98
N PHE A 320 -4.02 27.72 -23.69
CA PHE A 320 -5.17 27.09 -23.02
C PHE A 320 -6.52 27.52 -23.62
N LEU A 321 -6.71 28.82 -23.89
CA LEU A 321 -7.96 29.35 -24.42
C LEU A 321 -8.21 28.96 -25.89
N GLU A 322 -7.17 28.92 -26.73
CA GLU A 322 -7.31 28.45 -28.11
C GLU A 322 -7.57 26.93 -28.19
N LEU A 323 -6.98 26.13 -27.29
CA LEU A 323 -7.17 24.67 -27.25
C LEU A 323 -8.57 24.23 -26.80
N VAL A 324 -9.16 24.91 -25.83
CA VAL A 324 -10.55 24.66 -25.41
C VAL A 324 -11.53 24.97 -26.56
N SER A 325 -11.23 26.00 -27.38
CA SER A 325 -12.07 26.37 -28.53
C SER A 325 -11.96 25.42 -29.73
N THR A 326 -10.84 24.69 -29.86
CA THR A 326 -10.56 23.79 -30.99
C THR A 326 -10.96 22.33 -30.74
N LEU A 327 -11.12 21.90 -29.48
CA LEU A 327 -11.60 20.56 -29.10
C LEU A 327 -13.12 20.35 -29.28
N GLY A 328 -13.83 21.27 -29.96
CA GLY A 328 -15.21 21.04 -30.37
C GLY A 328 -16.25 20.99 -29.24
N PHE A 329 -15.94 21.49 -28.04
CA PHE A 329 -16.95 21.82 -27.04
C PHE A 329 -17.76 23.04 -27.51
N GLU A 330 -18.64 22.85 -28.49
CA GLU A 330 -19.72 23.80 -28.69
C GLU A 330 -20.58 23.78 -27.41
N THR A 331 -20.63 24.93 -26.74
CA THR A 331 -21.54 25.20 -25.62
C THR A 331 -22.98 25.13 -26.11
N GLY A 332 -23.51 23.92 -26.20
CA GLY A 332 -24.91 23.63 -26.48
C GLY A 332 -25.59 23.08 -25.22
N ASP A 333 -26.41 23.91 -24.59
CA ASP A 333 -27.53 23.67 -23.65
C ASP A 333 -27.49 22.57 -22.57
N VAL A 334 -26.34 21.94 -22.31
CA VAL A 334 -26.09 21.19 -21.06
C VAL A 334 -24.88 21.84 -20.38
N GLY A 335 -25.12 23.03 -19.82
CA GLY A 335 -24.10 23.82 -19.16
C GLY A 335 -23.59 23.17 -17.88
N ILE A 336 -22.37 22.63 -17.90
CA ILE A 336 -21.56 22.53 -16.69
C ILE A 336 -20.92 23.91 -16.49
N ASP A 337 -21.45 24.68 -15.54
CA ASP A 337 -20.98 26.02 -15.23
C ASP A 337 -19.55 25.94 -14.64
N PRO A 338 -18.54 26.59 -15.24
CA PRO A 338 -17.19 26.67 -14.67
C PRO A 338 -17.15 27.34 -13.29
N ALA A 339 -18.20 28.10 -12.92
CA ALA A 339 -18.35 28.66 -11.58
C ALA A 339 -18.69 27.60 -10.53
N THR A 340 -19.40 26.51 -10.88
CA THR A 340 -19.65 25.38 -9.96
C THR A 340 -18.38 24.63 -9.57
N LEU A 341 -17.33 24.66 -10.40
CA LEU A 341 -16.01 24.09 -10.09
C LEU A 341 -15.16 24.97 -9.16
N ARG A 342 -15.54 26.24 -8.95
CA ARG A 342 -14.79 27.18 -8.09
C ARG A 342 -15.33 27.29 -6.66
N SER A 343 -16.48 26.69 -6.35
CA SER A 343 -17.09 26.82 -5.02
C SER A 343 -17.59 25.50 -4.45
N LYS A 344 -16.67 24.69 -3.92
CA LYS A 344 -16.75 23.89 -2.67
C LYS A 344 -15.73 22.74 -2.73
N SER A 345 -14.86 22.68 -1.72
CA SER A 345 -13.77 21.71 -1.47
C SER A 345 -12.49 21.90 -2.31
N SER A 346 -11.50 22.58 -1.74
CA SER A 346 -10.10 22.56 -2.23
C SER A 346 -9.50 21.15 -2.27
N GLY A 347 -10.04 20.19 -1.49
CA GLY A 347 -9.56 18.80 -1.43
C GLY A 347 -9.95 17.97 -2.65
N SER A 348 -11.17 18.16 -3.19
CA SER A 348 -11.60 17.45 -4.40
C SER A 348 -10.81 17.88 -5.64
N LEU A 349 -10.44 19.16 -5.73
CA LEU A 349 -9.56 19.68 -6.78
C LEU A 349 -8.14 19.07 -6.69
N ALA A 350 -7.61 18.94 -5.46
CA ALA A 350 -6.30 18.34 -5.23
C ALA A 350 -6.24 16.87 -5.66
N LEU A 351 -7.28 16.09 -5.37
CA LEU A 351 -7.39 14.70 -5.83
C LEU A 351 -7.44 14.61 -7.35
N VAL A 352 -8.29 15.41 -8.01
CA VAL A 352 -8.37 15.40 -9.48
C VAL A 352 -7.03 15.81 -10.11
N ALA A 353 -6.37 16.83 -9.56
CA ALA A 353 -5.07 17.27 -10.03
C ALA A 353 -4.00 16.17 -9.87
N LEU A 354 -3.98 15.47 -8.73
CA LEU A 354 -3.07 14.37 -8.47
C LEU A 354 -3.35 13.17 -9.40
N PHE A 355 -4.61 12.81 -9.62
CA PHE A 355 -5.00 11.77 -10.56
C PHE A 355 -4.50 12.07 -11.99
N VAL A 356 -4.72 13.30 -12.46
CA VAL A 356 -4.24 13.74 -13.77
C VAL A 356 -2.70 13.74 -13.84
N ALA A 357 -2.02 14.22 -12.79
CA ALA A 357 -0.56 14.20 -12.73
C ALA A 357 -0.01 12.76 -12.82
N ASN A 358 -0.65 11.82 -12.13
CA ASN A 358 -0.30 10.40 -12.19
C ASN A 358 -0.53 9.82 -13.58
N LEU A 359 -1.66 10.11 -14.23
CA LEU A 359 -1.91 9.64 -15.61
C LEU A 359 -0.86 10.19 -16.60
N VAL A 360 -0.47 11.46 -16.46
CA VAL A 360 0.60 12.05 -17.29
C VAL A 360 1.94 11.38 -17.01
N ALA A 361 2.31 11.22 -15.74
CA ALA A 361 3.56 10.57 -15.35
C ALA A 361 3.64 9.13 -15.88
N MET A 362 2.57 8.36 -15.69
CA MET A 362 2.49 6.98 -16.15
C MET A 362 2.38 6.88 -17.68
N GLY A 363 1.73 7.81 -18.36
CA GLY A 363 1.68 7.89 -19.83
C GLY A 363 3.04 8.21 -20.45
N LEU A 364 3.79 9.17 -19.88
CA LEU A 364 5.18 9.44 -20.24
C LEU A 364 6.08 8.23 -19.95
N GLY A 365 5.85 7.57 -18.81
CA GLY A 365 6.51 6.33 -18.44
C GLY A 365 6.25 5.21 -19.44
N ALA A 366 5.02 5.06 -19.94
CA ALA A 366 4.66 4.09 -20.96
C ALA A 366 5.37 4.36 -22.29
N TRP A 367 5.38 5.62 -22.73
CA TRP A 367 6.10 6.04 -23.95
C TRP A 367 7.61 5.76 -23.83
N ALA A 368 8.23 6.20 -22.73
CA ALA A 368 9.66 5.98 -22.50
C ALA A 368 10.01 4.48 -22.38
N SER A 369 9.12 3.70 -21.77
CA SER A 369 9.25 2.25 -21.65
C SER A 369 9.17 1.55 -23.01
N HIS A 370 8.34 2.04 -23.92
CA HIS A 370 8.25 1.52 -25.28
C HIS A 370 9.49 1.85 -26.11
N GLU A 371 9.94 3.10 -26.07
CA GLU A 371 11.08 3.60 -26.86
C GLU A 371 12.42 2.99 -26.41
N ARG A 372 12.56 2.70 -25.10
CA ARG A 372 13.81 2.20 -24.50
C ARG A 372 13.70 0.74 -24.05
N ALA A 373 12.70 0.01 -24.55
CA ALA A 373 12.60 -1.42 -24.36
C ALA A 373 13.81 -2.14 -24.97
N PRO A 374 14.20 -3.32 -24.47
CA PRO A 374 15.30 -4.09 -25.05
C PRO A 374 14.93 -4.50 -26.48
N PRO A 375 15.76 -4.22 -27.49
CA PRO A 375 15.43 -4.58 -28.86
C PRO A 375 15.39 -6.11 -29.02
N ILE A 376 14.51 -6.59 -29.90
CA ILE A 376 14.63 -7.93 -30.47
C ILE A 376 15.45 -7.74 -31.76
N PRO A 377 16.69 -8.23 -31.82
CA PRO A 377 17.53 -8.04 -33.00
C PRO A 377 16.95 -8.78 -34.22
N ASP A 378 17.01 -8.17 -35.41
CA ASP A 378 16.56 -8.76 -36.68
C ASP A 378 17.25 -10.11 -36.92
N GLU A 379 18.57 -10.15 -36.67
CA GLU A 379 19.37 -11.37 -36.76
C GLU A 379 20.46 -11.43 -35.68
N ILE A 380 20.67 -12.62 -35.12
CA ILE A 380 21.88 -12.96 -34.38
C ILE A 380 22.72 -13.88 -35.27
N ARG A 381 23.97 -13.48 -35.52
CA ARG A 381 24.90 -14.19 -36.39
C ARG A 381 26.07 -14.76 -35.62
N GLY A 382 26.58 -15.90 -36.09
CA GLY A 382 27.85 -16.46 -35.61
C GLY A 382 29.07 -15.70 -36.13
N PRO A 383 30.27 -16.07 -35.67
CA PRO A 383 31.52 -15.41 -36.08
C PRO A 383 31.81 -15.55 -37.59
N ASP A 384 31.26 -16.58 -38.23
CA ASP A 384 31.41 -16.84 -39.67
C ASP A 384 30.38 -16.08 -40.54
N GLY A 385 29.47 -15.32 -39.92
CA GLY A 385 28.41 -14.57 -40.58
C GLY A 385 27.10 -15.35 -40.80
N ASP A 386 27.05 -16.62 -40.44
CA ASP A 386 25.85 -17.46 -40.53
C ASP A 386 24.79 -17.03 -39.51
N THR A 387 23.53 -16.92 -39.94
CA THR A 387 22.39 -16.60 -39.06
C THR A 387 22.10 -17.77 -38.11
N ILE A 388 22.09 -17.48 -36.80
CA ILE A 388 21.77 -18.44 -35.73
C ILE A 388 20.28 -18.38 -35.39
N VAL A 389 19.76 -17.16 -35.23
CA VAL A 389 18.36 -16.90 -34.90
C VAL A 389 17.89 -15.56 -35.49
N THR A 390 16.62 -15.47 -35.88
CA THR A 390 15.96 -14.24 -36.35
C THR A 390 14.97 -13.70 -35.32
N ASP A 391 14.55 -12.44 -35.48
CA ASP A 391 13.50 -11.82 -34.66
C ASP A 391 12.18 -12.60 -34.71
N GLU A 392 11.76 -13.06 -35.89
CA GLU A 392 10.55 -13.88 -36.08
C GLU A 392 10.59 -15.15 -35.24
N GLN A 393 11.76 -15.78 -35.14
CA GLN A 393 11.97 -16.99 -34.36
C GLN A 393 11.92 -16.73 -32.85
N VAL A 394 12.48 -15.61 -32.38
CA VAL A 394 12.37 -15.17 -30.98
C VAL A 394 10.90 -14.86 -30.63
N GLN A 395 10.19 -14.16 -31.52
CA GLN A 395 8.77 -13.85 -31.31
C GLN A 395 7.90 -15.11 -31.32
N LEU A 396 8.17 -16.06 -32.22
CA LEU A 396 7.48 -17.36 -32.19
C LEU A 396 7.77 -18.10 -30.87
N GLY A 397 9.01 -18.06 -30.39
CA GLY A 397 9.38 -18.60 -29.07
C GLY A 397 8.58 -17.99 -27.92
N LYS A 398 8.39 -16.67 -27.93
CA LYS A 398 7.52 -15.98 -26.95
C LYS A 398 6.07 -16.46 -27.06
N LYS A 399 5.53 -16.60 -28.27
CA LYS A 399 4.17 -17.11 -28.48
C LYS A 399 4.01 -18.55 -28.00
N VAL A 400 5.01 -19.40 -28.23
CA VAL A 400 5.06 -20.77 -27.70
C VAL A 400 5.09 -20.76 -26.16
N PHE A 401 5.90 -19.89 -25.56
CA PHE A 401 5.93 -19.69 -24.11
C PHE A 401 4.53 -19.37 -23.54
N GLN A 402 3.82 -18.43 -24.18
CA GLN A 402 2.48 -18.03 -23.76
C GLN A 402 1.43 -19.11 -24.01
N ALA A 403 1.40 -19.69 -25.21
CA ALA A 403 0.38 -20.67 -25.61
C ALA A 403 0.41 -21.94 -24.74
N ASN A 404 1.59 -22.35 -24.28
CA ASN A 404 1.75 -23.51 -23.40
C ASN A 404 1.65 -23.15 -21.90
N GLY A 405 1.33 -21.90 -21.57
CA GLY A 405 1.15 -21.46 -20.18
C GLY A 405 2.42 -21.60 -19.32
N LEU A 406 3.61 -21.45 -19.90
CA LEU A 406 4.88 -21.71 -19.22
C LEU A 406 5.15 -20.72 -18.07
N MET A 407 4.57 -19.52 -18.10
CA MET A 407 4.60 -18.57 -16.97
C MET A 407 3.86 -19.10 -15.73
N ASN A 408 2.99 -20.11 -15.89
CA ASN A 408 2.34 -20.80 -14.78
C ASN A 408 3.08 -22.06 -14.33
N LEU A 409 4.10 -22.49 -15.06
CA LEU A 409 4.98 -23.58 -14.66
C LEU A 409 6.24 -23.04 -13.98
N GLY A 410 6.96 -22.14 -14.65
CA GLY A 410 8.13 -21.41 -14.14
C GLY A 410 7.96 -19.91 -14.32
N SER A 411 9.06 -19.18 -14.45
CA SER A 411 9.07 -17.72 -14.61
C SER A 411 9.94 -17.26 -15.78
N VAL A 412 9.78 -16.00 -16.16
CA VAL A 412 10.72 -15.29 -17.05
C VAL A 412 10.91 -13.90 -16.46
N LEU A 413 12.16 -13.41 -16.42
CA LEU A 413 12.50 -12.15 -15.73
C LEU A 413 12.01 -12.10 -14.26
N GLY A 414 11.96 -13.26 -13.61
CA GLY A 414 11.49 -13.43 -12.23
C GLY A 414 9.97 -13.40 -12.06
N ASN A 415 9.21 -13.08 -13.11
CA ASN A 415 7.74 -13.03 -13.06
C ASN A 415 7.13 -14.36 -13.52
N GLY A 416 6.21 -14.90 -12.72
CA GLY A 416 5.52 -16.16 -12.98
C GLY A 416 5.55 -17.12 -11.79
N SER A 417 5.50 -18.41 -12.10
CA SER A 417 5.48 -19.51 -11.15
C SER A 417 6.85 -19.87 -10.60
N TYR A 418 6.85 -20.64 -9.50
CA TYR A 418 8.04 -21.05 -8.76
C TYR A 418 8.32 -22.56 -8.83
N PHE A 419 7.49 -23.31 -9.56
CA PHE A 419 7.56 -24.77 -9.59
C PHE A 419 8.63 -25.30 -10.55
N GLY A 420 8.74 -24.67 -11.71
CA GLY A 420 9.83 -24.81 -12.66
C GLY A 420 10.92 -23.77 -12.46
N VAL A 421 11.83 -23.69 -13.43
CA VAL A 421 12.94 -22.74 -13.44
C VAL A 421 12.49 -21.34 -13.87
N ASP A 422 13.32 -20.33 -13.61
CA ASP A 422 13.24 -19.07 -14.33
C ASP A 422 13.98 -19.20 -15.68
N LEU A 423 13.28 -19.05 -16.80
CA LEU A 423 13.86 -19.27 -18.14
C LEU A 423 15.00 -18.32 -18.46
N THR A 424 14.98 -17.09 -17.94
CA THR A 424 16.04 -16.11 -18.17
C THR A 424 17.30 -16.51 -17.40
N ALA A 425 17.16 -16.84 -16.12
CA ALA A 425 18.27 -17.27 -15.29
C ALA A 425 18.84 -18.64 -15.71
N ASP A 426 17.97 -19.59 -16.10
CA ASP A 426 18.37 -20.92 -16.58
C ASP A 426 19.15 -20.81 -17.89
N ALA A 427 18.64 -20.05 -18.88
CA ALA A 427 19.36 -19.82 -20.13
C ALA A 427 20.69 -19.09 -19.92
N LEU A 428 20.73 -18.09 -19.01
CA LEU A 428 21.96 -17.36 -18.71
C LEU A 428 23.02 -18.24 -18.03
N ALA A 429 22.62 -19.06 -17.05
CA ALA A 429 23.51 -20.01 -16.38
C ALA A 429 24.05 -21.07 -17.37
N LEU A 430 23.17 -21.67 -18.17
CA LEU A 430 23.56 -22.63 -19.21
C LEU A 430 24.48 -21.99 -20.26
N LYS A 431 24.23 -20.72 -20.62
CA LYS A 431 25.09 -19.99 -21.56
C LYS A 431 26.52 -19.89 -21.00
N ALA A 432 26.67 -19.47 -19.74
CA ALA A 432 27.97 -19.39 -19.09
C ALA A 432 28.67 -20.76 -19.02
N ASP A 433 27.95 -21.80 -18.60
CA ASP A 433 28.53 -23.14 -18.44
C ASP A 433 28.96 -23.75 -19.77
N PHE A 434 28.16 -23.61 -20.83
CA PHE A 434 28.55 -24.11 -22.16
C PHE A 434 29.66 -23.29 -22.81
N MET A 435 29.77 -21.99 -22.51
CA MET A 435 30.94 -21.20 -22.92
C MET A 435 32.20 -21.65 -22.18
N ARG A 436 32.10 -21.97 -20.88
CA ARG A 436 33.22 -22.55 -20.11
C ARG A 436 33.62 -23.92 -20.65
N GLU A 437 32.65 -24.78 -20.98
CA GLU A 437 32.87 -26.09 -21.62
C GLU A 437 33.60 -25.92 -22.96
N TYR A 438 33.19 -24.96 -23.79
CA TYR A 438 33.84 -24.66 -25.06
C TYR A 438 35.33 -24.34 -24.90
N TYR A 439 35.69 -23.46 -23.96
CA TYR A 439 37.09 -23.12 -23.71
C TYR A 439 37.88 -24.21 -23.00
N ALA A 440 37.23 -24.99 -22.13
CA ALA A 440 37.86 -26.15 -21.51
C ALA A 440 38.29 -27.17 -22.55
N ARG A 441 37.43 -27.45 -23.54
CA ARG A 441 37.74 -28.34 -24.66
C ARG A 441 38.89 -27.83 -25.53
N GLN A 442 38.98 -26.52 -25.75
CA GLN A 442 40.13 -25.93 -26.46
C GLN A 442 41.45 -26.14 -25.71
N ARG A 443 41.39 -26.31 -24.39
CA ARG A 443 42.54 -26.58 -23.51
C ARG A 443 42.79 -28.07 -23.27
N GLY A 444 42.00 -28.95 -23.88
CA GLY A 444 42.15 -30.40 -23.76
C GLY A 444 41.45 -31.03 -22.56
N GLY A 445 40.63 -30.27 -21.83
CA GLY A 445 39.74 -30.80 -20.80
C GLY A 445 38.35 -31.09 -21.38
N ASP A 446 37.80 -32.27 -21.15
CA ASP A 446 36.46 -32.62 -21.65
C ASP A 446 35.32 -31.85 -20.94
N ALA A 447 35.60 -31.30 -19.75
CA ALA A 447 34.71 -30.48 -18.93
C ALA A 447 35.50 -29.41 -18.15
N PHE A 448 34.79 -28.37 -17.68
CA PHE A 448 35.40 -27.23 -16.98
C PHE A 448 36.03 -27.61 -15.63
N ASP A 449 35.38 -28.49 -14.88
CA ASP A 449 35.80 -28.99 -13.56
C ASP A 449 37.04 -29.90 -13.61
N VAL A 450 37.41 -30.42 -14.79
CA VAL A 450 38.60 -31.26 -15.00
C VAL A 450 39.88 -30.41 -15.14
N LEU A 451 39.75 -29.13 -15.52
CA LEU A 451 40.89 -28.21 -15.59
C LEU A 451 41.47 -27.95 -14.20
N ASP A 452 42.75 -27.57 -14.13
CA ASP A 452 43.30 -27.09 -12.86
C ASP A 452 42.71 -25.73 -12.44
N ASN A 453 42.84 -25.36 -11.16
CA ASN A 453 42.22 -24.14 -10.63
C ASN A 453 42.68 -22.85 -11.35
N ASP A 454 43.93 -22.80 -11.82
CA ASP A 454 44.47 -21.62 -12.50
C ASP A 454 43.87 -21.51 -13.91
N GLU A 455 43.74 -22.64 -14.62
CA GLU A 455 43.07 -22.72 -15.91
C GLU A 455 41.58 -22.43 -15.82
N GLN A 456 40.91 -22.94 -14.78
CA GLN A 456 39.51 -22.63 -14.49
C GLN A 456 39.30 -21.13 -14.31
N ALA A 457 40.18 -20.46 -13.54
CA ALA A 457 40.11 -19.02 -13.34
C ALA A 457 40.25 -18.24 -14.66
N VAL A 458 41.19 -18.63 -15.52
CA VAL A 458 41.39 -17.97 -16.84
C VAL A 458 40.19 -18.19 -17.75
N VAL A 459 39.60 -19.38 -17.76
CA VAL A 459 38.40 -19.67 -18.55
C VAL A 459 37.20 -18.89 -18.01
N ALA A 460 37.01 -18.85 -16.69
CA ALA A 460 35.91 -18.13 -16.05
C ALA A 460 35.99 -16.61 -16.33
N GLU A 461 37.15 -15.99 -16.15
CA GLU A 461 37.38 -14.56 -16.44
C GLU A 461 37.12 -14.26 -17.92
N ARG A 462 37.55 -15.15 -18.82
CA ARG A 462 37.30 -14.97 -20.25
C ARG A 462 35.80 -14.99 -20.58
N VAL A 463 35.05 -15.93 -20.03
CA VAL A 463 33.60 -16.02 -20.26
C VAL A 463 32.88 -14.82 -19.69
N GLU A 464 33.22 -14.39 -18.47
CA GLU A 464 32.63 -13.19 -17.86
C GLU A 464 32.87 -11.95 -18.73
N ARG A 465 34.09 -11.75 -19.23
CA ARG A 465 34.43 -10.63 -20.12
C ARG A 465 33.78 -10.71 -21.51
N GLU A 466 33.49 -11.91 -22.02
CA GLU A 466 32.76 -12.05 -23.29
C GLU A 466 31.25 -11.81 -23.12
N LEU A 467 30.69 -12.06 -21.94
CA LEU A 467 29.29 -11.75 -21.61
C LEU A 467 29.08 -10.27 -21.25
N ASP A 468 30.07 -9.61 -20.66
CA ASP A 468 30.09 -8.15 -20.45
C ASP A 468 30.24 -7.42 -21.80
N SER A 469 29.09 -7.22 -22.46
CA SER A 469 29.00 -6.73 -23.83
C SER A 469 28.04 -5.56 -23.92
N ASP A 470 28.38 -4.57 -24.75
CA ASP A 470 27.52 -3.42 -24.99
C ASP A 470 26.45 -3.75 -26.04
N ALA A 471 25.27 -3.14 -25.90
CA ALA A 471 24.22 -3.25 -26.89
C ALA A 471 24.72 -2.82 -28.28
N PRO A 472 24.40 -3.59 -29.34
CA PRO A 472 24.85 -3.26 -30.69
C PRO A 472 24.19 -1.98 -31.20
N GLU A 473 24.94 -1.19 -31.96
CA GLU A 473 24.44 0.04 -32.60
C GLU A 473 23.51 -0.24 -33.80
N GLY A 474 23.35 -1.50 -34.22
CA GLY A 474 22.57 -1.89 -35.40
C GLY A 474 21.68 -3.12 -35.15
N ALA A 475 20.93 -3.50 -36.19
CA ALA A 475 19.92 -4.56 -36.11
C ALA A 475 20.46 -5.99 -35.99
N VAL A 476 21.80 -6.17 -36.08
CA VAL A 476 22.44 -7.49 -36.10
C VAL A 476 23.36 -7.63 -34.89
N VAL A 477 23.15 -8.67 -34.09
CA VAL A 477 24.07 -9.07 -33.00
C VAL A 477 25.04 -10.10 -33.54
N THR A 478 26.32 -9.99 -33.20
CA THR A 478 27.33 -11.00 -33.55
C THR A 478 27.77 -11.74 -32.30
N TYR A 479 27.54 -13.05 -32.27
CA TYR A 479 27.98 -13.94 -31.20
C TYR A 479 29.43 -14.36 -31.39
N SER A 480 30.13 -14.52 -30.27
CA SER A 480 31.41 -15.23 -30.24
C SER A 480 31.22 -16.71 -30.62
N ALA A 481 32.32 -17.39 -30.98
CA ALA A 481 32.26 -18.82 -31.27
C ALA A 481 31.76 -19.65 -30.07
N ALA A 482 32.05 -19.20 -28.85
CA ALA A 482 31.60 -19.83 -27.62
C ALA A 482 30.11 -19.57 -27.36
N GLU A 483 29.63 -18.34 -27.59
CA GLU A 483 28.19 -18.02 -27.48
C GLU A 483 27.36 -18.79 -28.51
N ALA A 484 27.83 -18.86 -29.76
CA ALA A 484 27.16 -19.65 -30.80
C ALA A 484 27.13 -21.14 -30.47
N TYR A 485 28.19 -21.67 -29.85
CA TYR A 485 28.20 -23.03 -29.32
C TYR A 485 27.19 -23.22 -28.19
N ALA A 486 27.18 -22.32 -27.22
CA ALA A 486 26.27 -22.36 -26.08
C ALA A 486 24.80 -22.28 -26.51
N HIS A 487 24.44 -21.39 -27.43
CA HIS A 487 23.07 -21.24 -27.95
C HIS A 487 22.55 -22.55 -28.54
N ARG A 488 23.36 -23.25 -29.35
CA ARG A 488 22.98 -24.56 -29.92
C ARG A 488 22.76 -25.62 -28.84
N ARG A 489 23.62 -25.66 -27.82
CA ARG A 489 23.51 -26.59 -26.70
C ARG A 489 22.28 -26.31 -25.83
N ILE A 490 21.91 -25.04 -25.66
CA ILE A 490 20.67 -24.64 -24.96
C ILE A 490 19.44 -25.12 -25.73
N ARG A 491 19.40 -24.96 -27.07
CA ARG A 491 18.31 -25.51 -27.90
C ARG A 491 18.14 -27.02 -27.66
N GLU A 492 19.23 -27.77 -27.72
CA GLU A 492 19.21 -29.22 -27.47
C GLU A 492 18.66 -29.56 -26.07
N GLN A 493 19.06 -28.83 -25.02
CA GLN A 493 18.55 -29.05 -23.68
C GLN A 493 17.06 -28.70 -23.54
N TYR A 494 16.58 -27.65 -24.20
CA TYR A 494 15.18 -27.24 -24.14
C TYR A 494 14.29 -28.20 -24.93
N VAL A 495 14.77 -28.72 -26.06
CA VAL A 495 14.10 -29.81 -26.80
C VAL A 495 13.97 -31.04 -25.92
N ASP A 496 15.06 -31.48 -25.27
CA ASP A 496 15.02 -32.63 -24.35
C ASP A 496 14.01 -32.39 -23.21
N ARG A 497 14.06 -31.22 -22.58
CA ARG A 497 13.23 -30.90 -21.41
C ARG A 497 11.74 -30.69 -21.72
N TYR A 498 11.41 -29.94 -22.78
CA TYR A 498 10.04 -29.47 -23.03
C TYR A 498 9.33 -30.26 -24.13
N TYR A 499 10.05 -30.84 -25.09
CA TYR A 499 9.48 -31.75 -26.07
C TYR A 499 9.67 -33.22 -25.64
N GLY A 500 10.89 -33.62 -25.25
CA GLY A 500 11.15 -34.96 -24.71
C GLY A 500 10.42 -35.21 -23.37
N GLY A 501 10.23 -34.15 -22.60
CA GLY A 501 9.58 -34.17 -21.29
C GLY A 501 10.57 -34.37 -20.15
N SER A 502 10.18 -33.93 -18.96
CA SER A 502 10.95 -34.10 -17.74
C SER A 502 10.00 -34.40 -16.58
N PRO A 503 9.59 -35.67 -16.40
CA PRO A 503 8.61 -36.07 -15.39
C PRO A 503 9.01 -35.64 -13.98
N ASP A 504 10.30 -35.74 -13.64
CA ASP A 504 10.85 -35.31 -12.34
C ASP A 504 10.65 -33.80 -12.10
N ARG A 505 10.56 -32.99 -13.16
CA ARG A 505 10.23 -31.55 -13.11
C ARG A 505 8.73 -31.27 -13.20
N GLY A 506 7.89 -32.31 -13.30
CA GLY A 506 6.45 -32.19 -13.56
C GLY A 506 6.12 -31.71 -14.98
N ILE A 507 7.02 -31.98 -15.94
CA ILE A 507 6.85 -31.64 -17.37
C ILE A 507 6.54 -32.95 -18.13
N PRO A 508 5.33 -33.14 -18.67
CA PRO A 508 5.01 -34.32 -19.47
C PRO A 508 5.77 -34.29 -20.82
N SER A 509 5.87 -35.46 -21.46
CA SER A 509 6.35 -35.54 -22.84
C SER A 509 5.43 -34.76 -23.78
N GLU A 510 6.00 -34.13 -24.79
CA GLU A 510 5.28 -33.28 -25.76
C GLU A 510 4.52 -32.12 -25.10
N PHE A 511 4.97 -31.65 -23.92
CA PHE A 511 4.41 -30.46 -23.28
C PHE A 511 4.47 -29.24 -24.20
N VAL A 512 5.57 -29.08 -24.93
CA VAL A 512 5.61 -28.33 -26.18
C VAL A 512 5.46 -29.32 -27.32
N SER A 513 4.48 -29.11 -28.20
CA SER A 513 4.01 -30.11 -29.16
C SER A 513 4.97 -30.41 -30.33
N SER A 514 6.02 -29.62 -30.53
CA SER A 514 7.00 -29.84 -31.60
C SER A 514 8.43 -29.54 -31.18
N VAL A 515 9.38 -30.23 -31.82
CA VAL A 515 10.81 -29.98 -31.65
C VAL A 515 11.18 -28.56 -32.03
N ASP A 516 10.66 -28.07 -33.17
CA ASP A 516 10.93 -26.69 -33.61
C ASP A 516 10.42 -25.68 -32.59
N HIS A 517 9.20 -25.82 -32.07
CA HIS A 517 8.68 -24.91 -31.04
C HIS A 517 9.52 -24.93 -29.76
N ALA A 518 10.07 -26.08 -29.37
CA ALA A 518 10.98 -26.16 -28.23
C ALA A 518 12.34 -25.46 -28.52
N GLU A 519 12.85 -25.52 -29.75
CA GLU A 519 14.00 -24.71 -30.17
C GLU A 519 13.68 -23.21 -30.16
N ARG A 520 12.51 -22.80 -30.67
CA ARG A 520 12.07 -21.40 -30.63
C ARG A 520 11.89 -20.92 -29.19
N LEU A 521 11.39 -21.76 -28.29
CA LEU A 521 11.32 -21.44 -26.86
C LEU A 521 12.72 -21.18 -26.27
N ALA A 522 13.71 -21.99 -26.63
CA ALA A 522 15.10 -21.73 -26.27
C ALA A 522 15.61 -20.40 -26.84
N ASP A 523 15.26 -20.06 -28.07
CA ASP A 523 15.64 -18.78 -28.69
C ASP A 523 15.09 -17.58 -27.94
N PHE A 524 13.82 -17.66 -27.51
CA PHE A 524 13.22 -16.65 -26.65
C PHE A 524 13.93 -16.55 -25.31
N ALA A 525 14.22 -17.69 -24.65
CA ALA A 525 14.95 -17.70 -23.39
C ALA A 525 16.36 -17.12 -23.53
N CYS A 526 17.09 -17.48 -24.59
CA CYS A 526 18.39 -16.91 -24.94
C CYS A 526 18.34 -15.40 -25.19
N TRP A 527 17.29 -14.88 -25.84
CA TRP A 527 17.10 -13.44 -26.00
C TRP A 527 16.89 -12.74 -24.64
N THR A 528 16.10 -13.33 -23.75
CA THR A 528 15.93 -12.76 -22.40
C THR A 528 17.23 -12.81 -21.59
N ALA A 529 18.03 -13.86 -21.75
CA ALA A 529 19.36 -13.95 -21.13
C ALA A 529 20.33 -12.92 -21.73
N TRP A 530 20.28 -12.70 -23.04
CA TRP A 530 21.08 -11.71 -23.74
C TRP A 530 20.84 -10.30 -23.18
N MET A 531 19.58 -9.87 -23.09
CA MET A 531 19.29 -8.55 -22.52
C MET A 531 19.64 -8.47 -21.03
N ALA A 532 19.67 -9.59 -20.31
CA ALA A 532 20.02 -9.63 -18.89
C ALA A 532 21.52 -9.41 -18.60
N HIS A 533 22.41 -9.67 -19.56
CA HIS A 533 23.86 -9.48 -19.42
C HIS A 533 24.44 -8.41 -20.37
N THR A 534 23.64 -7.86 -21.30
CA THR A 534 24.10 -6.87 -22.29
C THR A 534 23.81 -5.46 -21.80
N ASN A 535 24.84 -4.61 -21.72
CA ASN A 535 24.76 -3.23 -21.26
C ASN A 535 23.84 -2.39 -22.14
N ARG A 536 23.02 -1.53 -21.52
CA ARG A 536 22.20 -0.56 -22.25
C ARG A 536 23.10 0.42 -23.00
N PRO A 537 22.64 0.98 -24.14
CA PRO A 537 23.37 2.02 -24.84
C PRO A 537 23.69 3.20 -23.91
N ASN A 538 24.98 3.58 -23.84
CA ASN A 538 25.50 4.65 -22.96
C ASN A 538 25.31 4.37 -21.45
N SER A 539 25.31 3.10 -21.05
CA SER A 539 25.21 2.65 -19.66
C SER A 539 26.36 1.71 -19.29
N ASP A 540 26.58 1.51 -17.99
CA ASP A 540 27.53 0.58 -17.40
C ASP A 540 26.86 -0.67 -16.81
N HIS A 541 25.58 -0.88 -17.11
CA HIS A 541 24.77 -2.00 -16.62
C HIS A 541 23.77 -2.49 -17.67
N SER A 542 23.28 -3.72 -17.50
CA SER A 542 22.43 -4.42 -18.45
C SER A 542 21.01 -3.85 -18.59
N TYR A 543 20.25 -4.30 -19.59
CA TYR A 543 18.86 -3.88 -19.75
C TYR A 543 17.99 -4.15 -18.51
N THR A 544 18.35 -5.16 -17.73
CA THR A 544 17.63 -5.58 -16.53
C THR A 544 18.27 -5.06 -15.24
N ASN A 545 19.12 -4.03 -15.31
CA ASN A 545 19.87 -3.49 -14.18
C ASN A 545 20.73 -4.58 -13.50
N ASP A 546 21.42 -5.37 -14.33
CA ASP A 546 22.28 -6.50 -13.96
C ASP A 546 21.56 -7.67 -13.26
N TRP A 547 20.24 -7.75 -13.35
CA TRP A 547 19.48 -8.91 -12.85
C TRP A 547 19.36 -10.00 -13.92
N PRO A 548 19.41 -11.30 -13.62
CA PRO A 548 19.56 -11.91 -12.29
C PRO A 548 21.01 -12.11 -11.90
N TYR A 549 21.26 -12.32 -10.60
CA TYR A 549 22.57 -12.74 -10.10
C TYR A 549 22.89 -14.18 -10.53
N VAL A 550 23.80 -14.33 -11.48
CA VAL A 550 24.33 -15.63 -11.94
C VAL A 550 25.86 -15.58 -11.85
N PRO A 551 26.51 -16.41 -11.01
CA PRO A 551 27.95 -16.36 -10.83
C PRO A 551 28.75 -16.54 -12.12
N GLY A 552 29.63 -15.57 -12.38
CA GLY A 552 30.55 -15.54 -13.53
C GLY A 552 29.90 -15.13 -14.86
N THR A 553 28.80 -14.38 -14.81
CA THR A 553 28.21 -13.68 -15.97
C THR A 553 28.36 -12.16 -15.90
N GLY A 554 29.04 -11.62 -14.89
CA GLY A 554 29.22 -10.18 -14.70
C GLY A 554 28.11 -9.51 -13.87
N ASN A 555 26.90 -10.08 -13.90
CA ASN A 555 25.71 -9.58 -13.21
C ASN A 555 25.91 -9.44 -11.69
N ARG A 556 25.84 -8.20 -11.18
CA ARG A 556 25.97 -7.84 -9.76
C ARG A 556 25.04 -6.66 -9.43
N PRO A 557 24.65 -6.44 -8.16
CA PRO A 557 23.87 -5.26 -7.80
C PRO A 557 24.59 -3.97 -8.22
N THR A 558 23.94 -3.17 -9.07
CA THR A 558 24.48 -1.89 -9.54
C THR A 558 24.58 -0.86 -8.40
N GLY A 559 25.36 0.21 -8.61
CA GLY A 559 25.47 1.30 -7.63
C GLY A 559 24.12 1.94 -7.29
N GLN A 560 23.20 2.06 -8.25
CA GLN A 560 21.85 2.57 -8.01
C GLN A 560 21.03 1.67 -7.08
N VAL A 561 21.15 0.34 -7.18
CA VAL A 561 20.42 -0.61 -6.32
C VAL A 561 20.80 -0.39 -4.85
N LEU A 562 22.10 -0.20 -4.56
CA LEU A 562 22.58 0.07 -3.20
C LEU A 562 22.16 1.45 -2.68
N VAL A 563 22.29 2.49 -3.52
CA VAL A 563 21.92 3.87 -3.15
C VAL A 563 20.43 3.96 -2.85
N TRP A 564 19.58 3.45 -3.75
CA TRP A 564 18.13 3.54 -3.58
C TRP A 564 17.60 2.65 -2.46
N SER A 565 18.24 1.53 -2.16
CA SER A 565 17.95 0.76 -0.94
C SER A 565 18.27 1.51 0.35
N THR A 566 19.27 2.41 0.33
CA THR A 566 19.56 3.26 1.49
C THR A 566 18.57 4.42 1.58
N VAL A 567 18.26 5.03 0.43
CA VAL A 567 17.29 6.13 0.32
C VAL A 567 15.90 5.68 0.75
N SER A 568 15.45 4.47 0.40
CA SER A 568 14.15 3.95 0.84
C SER A 568 14.02 3.93 2.36
N VAL A 569 15.03 3.43 3.09
CA VAL A 569 14.99 3.42 4.57
C VAL A 569 14.89 4.83 5.13
N VAL A 570 15.61 5.80 4.56
CA VAL A 570 15.50 7.22 4.96
C VAL A 570 14.12 7.78 4.64
N LEU A 571 13.59 7.52 3.44
CA LEU A 571 12.25 7.94 3.01
C LEU A 571 11.16 7.34 3.88
N LEU A 572 11.30 6.10 4.33
CA LEU A 572 10.36 5.45 5.23
C LEU A 572 10.30 6.17 6.57
N ILE A 573 11.46 6.49 7.16
CA ILE A 573 11.55 7.21 8.45
C ILE A 573 10.99 8.62 8.30
N ALA A 574 11.41 9.35 7.25
CA ALA A 574 10.97 10.71 6.99
C ALA A 574 9.47 10.77 6.64
N GLY A 575 9.01 9.86 5.78
CA GLY A 575 7.60 9.72 5.36
C GLY A 575 6.70 9.32 6.52
N GLY A 576 7.14 8.39 7.37
CA GLY A 576 6.44 8.04 8.61
C GLY A 576 6.33 9.23 9.56
N GLY A 577 7.42 9.96 9.77
CA GLY A 577 7.41 11.17 10.60
C GLY A 577 6.50 12.28 10.04
N ALA A 578 6.57 12.53 8.73
CA ALA A 578 5.70 13.48 8.03
C ALA A 578 4.22 13.05 8.08
N GLY A 579 3.95 11.76 7.93
CA GLY A 579 2.62 11.19 8.05
C GLY A 579 2.04 11.40 9.45
N VAL A 580 2.82 11.14 10.52
CA VAL A 580 2.37 11.33 11.91
C VAL A 580 2.11 12.81 12.18
N TRP A 581 2.99 13.69 11.73
CA TRP A 581 2.79 15.13 11.82
C TRP A 581 1.52 15.58 11.09
N ALA A 582 1.30 15.10 9.86
CA ALA A 582 0.09 15.39 9.09
C ALA A 582 -1.16 14.87 9.82
N TYR A 583 -1.13 13.63 10.30
CA TYR A 583 -2.25 13.01 11.02
C TYR A 583 -2.69 13.84 12.23
N HIS A 584 -1.76 14.32 13.04
CA HIS A 584 -2.07 15.18 14.18
C HIS A 584 -2.46 16.61 13.80
N SER A 585 -2.02 17.10 12.63
CA SER A 585 -2.33 18.46 12.17
C SER A 585 -3.74 18.59 11.58
N PHE A 586 -4.34 17.49 11.09
CA PHE A 586 -5.66 17.50 10.45
C PHE A 586 -6.84 17.27 11.42
N GLU A 587 -6.61 17.18 12.74
CA GLU A 587 -7.65 17.01 13.78
C GLU A 587 -8.72 15.97 13.39
N PHE A 588 -8.30 14.77 12.96
CA PHE A 588 -9.25 13.70 12.63
C PHE A 588 -10.07 13.31 13.86
N VAL A 589 -11.40 13.31 13.73
CA VAL A 589 -12.33 12.94 14.81
C VAL A 589 -12.17 11.45 15.11
N GLU A 590 -11.89 11.12 16.38
CA GLU A 590 -11.87 9.72 16.84
C GLU A 590 -13.31 9.19 16.93
N PRO A 591 -13.55 7.90 16.59
CA PRO A 591 -14.88 7.29 16.72
C PRO A 591 -15.42 7.51 18.13
N THR A 592 -16.67 7.94 18.25
CA THR A 592 -17.30 8.20 19.55
C THR A 592 -17.32 6.91 20.38
N THR A 593 -16.96 7.04 21.67
CA THR A 593 -17.05 5.95 22.67
C THR A 593 -18.40 5.93 23.38
N GLU A 594 -19.34 6.79 22.97
CA GLU A 594 -20.70 6.80 23.52
C GLU A 594 -21.51 5.64 22.95
N LEU A 595 -22.36 5.03 23.79
CA LEU A 595 -23.27 3.96 23.38
C LEU A 595 -24.29 4.52 22.38
N ILE A 596 -24.09 4.19 21.10
CA ILE A 596 -25.02 4.54 20.02
C ILE A 596 -26.04 3.40 19.86
N ASP A 597 -27.32 3.75 19.73
CA ASP A 597 -28.40 2.80 19.48
C ASP A 597 -28.38 2.38 18.00
N VAL A 598 -27.71 1.27 17.71
CA VAL A 598 -27.56 0.76 16.35
C VAL A 598 -28.86 0.07 15.94
N PRO A 599 -29.51 0.46 14.83
CA PRO A 599 -30.76 -0.15 14.39
C PRO A 599 -30.65 -1.68 14.31
N ALA A 600 -31.63 -2.37 14.87
CA ALA A 600 -31.73 -3.82 14.71
C ALA A 600 -31.81 -4.17 13.21
N PRO A 601 -31.07 -5.18 12.71
CA PRO A 601 -31.06 -5.46 11.26
C PRO A 601 -32.43 -5.80 10.67
N ASP A 602 -33.37 -6.30 11.49
CA ASP A 602 -34.76 -6.56 11.09
C ASP A 602 -35.57 -5.26 10.87
N ALA A 603 -35.06 -4.10 11.28
CA ALA A 603 -35.66 -2.79 11.03
C ALA A 603 -35.29 -2.21 9.65
N VAL A 604 -34.33 -2.82 8.94
CA VAL A 604 -33.88 -2.38 7.62
C VAL A 604 -34.73 -3.04 6.53
N SER A 605 -35.40 -2.23 5.71
CA SER A 605 -36.13 -2.71 4.53
C SER A 605 -35.14 -3.24 3.47
N ILE A 606 -35.42 -4.42 2.91
CA ILE A 606 -34.56 -5.04 1.87
C ILE A 606 -35.21 -4.94 0.50
N THR A 607 -34.51 -4.33 -0.45
CA THR A 607 -34.99 -4.22 -1.84
C THR A 607 -34.77 -5.52 -2.64
N PRO A 608 -35.52 -5.76 -3.72
CA PRO A 608 -35.29 -6.89 -4.61
C PRO A 608 -33.85 -6.99 -5.15
N THR A 609 -33.20 -5.86 -5.41
CA THR A 609 -31.80 -5.79 -5.88
C THR A 609 -30.83 -6.21 -4.79
N GLN A 610 -31.03 -5.77 -3.55
CA GLN A 610 -30.22 -6.19 -2.40
C GLN A 610 -30.32 -7.71 -2.18
N TYR A 611 -31.53 -8.26 -2.28
CA TYR A 611 -31.72 -9.71 -2.19
C TYR A 611 -31.06 -10.46 -3.37
N ALA A 612 -31.10 -9.91 -4.58
CA ALA A 612 -30.37 -10.45 -5.73
C ALA A 612 -28.85 -10.41 -5.52
N ALA A 613 -28.31 -9.32 -4.98
CA ALA A 613 -26.90 -9.18 -4.65
C ALA A 613 -26.45 -10.18 -3.57
N ALA A 614 -27.31 -10.53 -2.60
CA ALA A 614 -27.00 -11.53 -1.59
C ALA A 614 -26.67 -12.94 -2.16
N TRP A 615 -27.15 -13.28 -3.37
CA TRP A 615 -26.80 -14.53 -4.05
C TRP A 615 -25.36 -14.60 -4.54
N TYR A 616 -24.66 -13.47 -4.66
CA TYR A 616 -23.26 -13.44 -5.01
C TYR A 616 -22.40 -14.06 -3.91
N VAL A 617 -22.81 -13.94 -2.64
CA VAL A 617 -22.04 -14.41 -1.48
C VAL A 617 -21.79 -15.93 -1.48
N PRO A 618 -22.81 -16.81 -1.60
CA PRO A 618 -22.57 -18.25 -1.68
C PRO A 618 -21.86 -18.67 -2.98
N VAL A 619 -22.03 -17.94 -4.09
CA VAL A 619 -21.28 -18.21 -5.32
C VAL A 619 -19.79 -17.90 -5.13
N ALA A 620 -19.47 -16.76 -4.52
CA ALA A 620 -18.09 -16.42 -4.15
C ALA A 620 -17.50 -17.43 -3.17
N GLY A 621 -18.28 -17.89 -2.18
CA GLY A 621 -17.86 -18.98 -1.29
C GLY A 621 -17.51 -20.25 -2.04
N ALA A 622 -18.33 -20.66 -3.01
CA ALA A 622 -18.04 -21.85 -3.84
C ALA A 622 -16.76 -21.69 -4.68
N LEU A 623 -16.52 -20.50 -5.25
CA LEU A 623 -15.29 -20.19 -5.96
C LEU A 623 -14.07 -20.20 -5.02
N PHE A 624 -14.21 -19.70 -3.78
CA PHE A 624 -13.17 -19.75 -2.76
C PHE A 624 -12.84 -21.19 -2.32
N VAL A 625 -13.84 -22.06 -2.21
CA VAL A 625 -13.62 -23.50 -1.97
C VAL A 625 -12.86 -24.13 -3.13
N ALA A 626 -13.26 -23.88 -4.38
CA ALA A 626 -12.54 -24.39 -5.54
C ALA A 626 -11.08 -23.89 -5.56
N GLN A 627 -10.87 -22.61 -5.26
CA GLN A 627 -9.55 -21.98 -5.22
C GLN A 627 -8.63 -22.62 -4.17
N THR A 628 -9.11 -22.85 -2.96
CA THR A 628 -8.33 -23.45 -1.87
C THR A 628 -8.02 -24.93 -2.11
N LEU A 629 -8.95 -25.68 -2.71
CA LEU A 629 -8.71 -27.07 -3.11
C LEU A 629 -7.65 -27.18 -4.20
N ILE A 630 -7.71 -26.32 -5.23
CA ILE A 630 -6.67 -26.27 -6.27
C ILE A 630 -5.35 -25.79 -5.67
N GLY A 631 -5.36 -24.84 -4.74
CA GLY A 631 -4.16 -24.39 -4.02
C GLY A 631 -3.47 -25.52 -3.26
N ALA A 632 -4.25 -26.38 -2.59
CA ALA A 632 -3.71 -27.56 -1.91
C ALA A 632 -3.17 -28.61 -2.89
N LEU A 633 -3.79 -28.77 -4.07
CA LEU A 633 -3.23 -29.61 -5.14
C LEU A 633 -1.86 -29.06 -5.62
N LEU A 634 -1.75 -27.75 -5.83
CA LEU A 634 -0.49 -27.13 -6.24
C LEU A 634 0.61 -27.26 -5.18
N ALA A 635 0.25 -27.08 -3.90
CA ALA A 635 1.17 -27.32 -2.80
C ALA A 635 1.64 -28.78 -2.75
N HIS A 636 0.73 -29.73 -3.02
CA HIS A 636 1.05 -31.16 -3.10
C HIS A 636 2.03 -31.49 -4.22
N TYR A 637 1.92 -30.84 -5.38
CA TYR A 637 2.84 -31.08 -6.49
C TYR A 637 4.31 -30.77 -6.15
N TYR A 638 4.61 -29.84 -5.23
CA TYR A 638 5.99 -29.61 -4.78
C TYR A 638 6.59 -30.78 -4.00
N VAL A 639 5.74 -31.65 -3.45
CA VAL A 639 6.10 -32.84 -2.69
C VAL A 639 6.09 -34.09 -3.56
N GLU A 640 5.03 -34.24 -4.38
CA GLU A 640 4.85 -35.36 -5.30
C GLU A 640 4.61 -34.79 -6.70
N ARG A 641 5.68 -34.59 -7.47
CA ARG A 641 5.62 -33.92 -8.79
C ARG A 641 4.91 -34.74 -9.87
N THR A 642 4.89 -36.06 -9.72
CA THR A 642 4.37 -37.00 -10.73
C THR A 642 3.01 -37.60 -10.36
N GLY A 643 2.39 -37.17 -9.26
CA GLY A 643 1.18 -37.81 -8.75
C GLY A 643 0.42 -37.02 -7.69
N PHE A 644 -0.64 -37.63 -7.17
CA PHE A 644 -1.45 -37.05 -6.10
C PHE A 644 -1.87 -38.14 -5.11
N TYR A 645 -1.09 -38.32 -4.04
CA TYR A 645 -1.28 -39.32 -2.99
C TYR A 645 -1.45 -40.76 -3.52
N ARG A 646 -0.94 -41.05 -4.73
CA ARG A 646 -1.21 -42.30 -5.47
C ARG A 646 -2.70 -42.60 -5.69
N ILE A 647 -3.59 -41.63 -5.47
CA ILE A 647 -5.03 -41.75 -5.68
C ILE A 647 -5.32 -41.91 -7.17
N GLY A 648 -4.57 -41.19 -8.02
CA GLY A 648 -4.63 -41.34 -9.47
C GLY A 648 -4.38 -42.78 -9.91
N ASP A 649 -3.32 -43.42 -9.40
CA ASP A 649 -3.01 -44.83 -9.65
C ASP A 649 -4.16 -45.76 -9.22
N ALA A 650 -4.77 -45.49 -8.06
CA ALA A 650 -5.84 -46.31 -7.50
C ALA A 650 -7.17 -46.18 -8.28
N LEU A 651 -7.43 -45.01 -8.87
CA LEU A 651 -8.63 -44.73 -9.66
C LEU A 651 -8.43 -44.93 -11.16
N GLY A 652 -7.20 -45.17 -11.61
CA GLY A 652 -6.84 -45.23 -13.03
C GLY A 652 -6.97 -43.88 -13.75
N ILE A 653 -6.83 -42.78 -13.02
CA ILE A 653 -6.93 -41.41 -13.56
C ILE A 653 -5.56 -40.76 -13.43
N ASP A 654 -4.98 -40.34 -14.55
CA ASP A 654 -3.78 -39.50 -14.55
C ASP A 654 -4.19 -38.05 -14.22
N ILE A 655 -4.13 -37.72 -12.93
CA ILE A 655 -4.46 -36.39 -12.42
C ILE A 655 -3.48 -35.33 -12.97
N VAL A 656 -2.22 -35.70 -13.19
CA VAL A 656 -1.18 -34.78 -13.68
C VAL A 656 -1.45 -34.42 -15.14
N SER A 657 -1.90 -35.37 -15.95
CA SER A 657 -2.33 -35.08 -17.33
C SER A 657 -3.65 -34.31 -17.39
N LEU A 658 -4.62 -34.63 -16.51
CA LEU A 658 -5.93 -33.97 -16.51
C LEU A 658 -5.86 -32.51 -16.02
N LEU A 659 -5.11 -32.28 -14.94
CA LEU A 659 -4.93 -30.96 -14.33
C LEU A 659 -3.44 -30.75 -14.00
N PRO A 660 -2.60 -30.47 -15.03
CA PRO A 660 -1.20 -30.13 -14.85
C PRO A 660 -1.01 -28.93 -13.95
N PHE A 661 0.20 -28.79 -13.39
CA PHE A 661 0.55 -27.68 -12.50
C PHE A 661 0.24 -26.31 -13.12
N SER A 662 0.55 -26.10 -14.41
CA SER A 662 0.31 -24.83 -15.11
C SER A 662 -1.18 -24.45 -15.16
N ILE A 663 -2.06 -25.41 -15.47
CA ILE A 663 -3.50 -25.19 -15.51
C ILE A 663 -4.05 -24.95 -14.10
N GLY A 664 -3.65 -25.79 -13.15
CA GLY A 664 -4.05 -25.64 -11.74
C GLY A 664 -3.66 -24.28 -11.20
N ARG A 665 -2.45 -23.80 -11.51
CA ARG A 665 -1.96 -22.48 -11.07
C ARG A 665 -2.74 -21.35 -11.71
N ALA A 666 -2.97 -21.41 -13.03
CA ALA A 666 -3.79 -20.43 -13.73
C ALA A 666 -5.17 -20.31 -13.06
N TRP A 667 -5.83 -21.44 -12.78
CA TRP A 667 -7.13 -21.44 -12.11
C TRP A 667 -7.06 -20.91 -10.68
N HIS A 668 -6.05 -21.31 -9.89
CA HIS A 668 -5.89 -20.86 -8.51
C HIS A 668 -5.73 -19.34 -8.39
N VAL A 669 -4.87 -18.76 -9.23
CA VAL A 669 -4.58 -17.32 -9.26
C VAL A 669 -5.81 -16.54 -9.73
N ASN A 670 -6.42 -16.94 -10.85
CA ASN A 670 -7.63 -16.29 -11.36
C ASN A 670 -8.80 -16.40 -10.38
N LEU A 671 -9.03 -17.57 -9.76
CA LEU A 671 -10.08 -17.70 -8.76
C LEU A 671 -9.82 -16.78 -7.56
N GLY A 672 -8.56 -16.64 -7.13
CA GLY A 672 -8.16 -15.74 -6.05
C GLY A 672 -8.61 -14.30 -6.28
N ILE A 673 -8.56 -13.84 -7.54
CA ILE A 673 -9.07 -12.55 -8.00
C ILE A 673 -10.61 -12.55 -8.07
N LEU A 674 -11.20 -13.57 -8.69
CA LEU A 674 -12.61 -13.58 -9.08
C LEU A 674 -13.56 -13.64 -7.88
N TRP A 675 -13.30 -14.48 -6.86
CA TRP A 675 -14.23 -14.60 -5.73
C TRP A 675 -14.20 -13.35 -4.85
N ILE A 676 -13.03 -12.72 -4.68
CA ILE A 676 -12.85 -11.45 -3.98
C ILE A 676 -13.64 -10.36 -4.72
N THR A 677 -13.39 -10.24 -6.03
CA THR A 677 -14.13 -9.30 -6.90
C THR A 677 -15.63 -9.51 -6.82
N LEU A 678 -16.11 -10.75 -6.83
CA LEU A 678 -17.53 -11.03 -6.79
C LEU A 678 -18.21 -10.51 -5.52
N LEU A 679 -17.54 -10.56 -4.37
CA LEU A 679 -18.05 -9.99 -3.11
C LEU A 679 -18.01 -8.46 -3.12
N TRP A 680 -17.02 -7.84 -3.77
CA TRP A 680 -16.99 -6.39 -3.99
C TRP A 680 -18.14 -5.92 -4.88
N LEU A 681 -18.37 -6.63 -6.00
CA LEU A 681 -19.48 -6.34 -6.90
C LEU A 681 -20.82 -6.50 -6.18
N ALA A 682 -20.94 -7.50 -5.30
CA ALA A 682 -22.11 -7.67 -4.44
C ALA A 682 -22.32 -6.46 -3.53
N GLY A 683 -21.26 -5.98 -2.88
CA GLY A 683 -21.30 -4.78 -2.03
C GLY A 683 -21.79 -3.54 -2.77
N GLY A 684 -21.23 -3.22 -3.94
CA GLY A 684 -21.64 -2.04 -4.69
C GLY A 684 -23.08 -2.10 -5.21
N LEU A 685 -23.63 -3.29 -5.43
CA LEU A 685 -25.06 -3.48 -5.77
C LEU A 685 -25.97 -3.43 -4.53
N PHE A 686 -25.43 -3.79 -3.35
CA PHE A 686 -26.19 -3.91 -2.11
C PHE A 686 -26.30 -2.60 -1.32
N LEU A 687 -25.18 -1.89 -1.17
CA LEU A 687 -25.07 -0.72 -0.30
C LEU A 687 -25.96 0.47 -0.70
N PRO A 688 -26.14 0.83 -1.99
CA PRO A 688 -27.03 1.94 -2.35
C PRO A 688 -28.47 1.76 -1.85
N GLY A 689 -28.95 0.52 -1.78
CA GLY A 689 -30.29 0.22 -1.27
C GLY A 689 -30.46 0.45 0.23
N LEU A 690 -29.38 0.63 1.00
CA LEU A 690 -29.48 1.01 2.43
C LEU A 690 -29.93 2.46 2.61
N PHE A 691 -29.80 3.27 1.55
CA PHE A 691 -30.15 4.69 1.57
C PHE A 691 -31.42 4.98 0.72
N SER A 692 -32.05 3.96 0.13
CA SER A 692 -33.25 4.09 -0.70
C SER A 692 -34.20 2.89 -0.53
N ASP A 693 -35.48 3.18 -0.25
CA ASP A 693 -36.54 2.15 -0.15
C ASP A 693 -37.01 1.60 -1.51
N ARG A 694 -36.44 2.07 -2.63
CA ARG A 694 -36.90 1.71 -3.98
C ARG A 694 -35.74 1.39 -4.90
N ASP A 695 -35.99 0.43 -5.80
CA ASP A 695 -35.08 0.06 -6.87
C ASP A 695 -35.47 0.71 -8.21
N PRO A 696 -34.49 1.04 -9.07
CA PRO A 696 -34.76 1.34 -10.47
C PRO A 696 -35.48 0.19 -11.19
N PRO A 697 -36.27 0.47 -12.24
CA PRO A 697 -36.86 -0.59 -13.05
C PRO A 697 -35.80 -1.55 -13.58
N TRP A 698 -36.06 -2.86 -13.51
CA TRP A 698 -35.18 -3.94 -13.99
C TRP A 698 -33.84 -4.10 -13.25
N GLN A 699 -33.63 -3.41 -12.12
CA GLN A 699 -32.36 -3.43 -11.40
C GLN A 699 -32.01 -4.83 -10.85
N ALA A 700 -32.94 -5.50 -10.16
CA ALA A 700 -32.75 -6.85 -9.63
C ALA A 700 -32.52 -7.89 -10.74
N THR A 701 -33.23 -7.76 -11.87
CA THR A 701 -33.01 -8.60 -13.06
C THR A 701 -31.61 -8.37 -13.64
N GLY A 702 -31.18 -7.11 -13.74
CA GLY A 702 -29.83 -6.76 -14.20
C GLY A 702 -28.74 -7.35 -13.31
N ALA A 703 -28.89 -7.27 -12.00
CA ALA A 703 -27.99 -7.91 -11.04
C ALA A 703 -27.95 -9.44 -11.23
N GLY A 704 -29.10 -10.10 -11.37
CA GLY A 704 -29.15 -11.54 -11.63
C GLY A 704 -28.51 -11.96 -12.96
N VAL A 705 -28.74 -11.20 -14.03
CA VAL A 705 -28.13 -11.43 -15.35
C VAL A 705 -26.62 -11.23 -15.29
N LEU A 706 -26.15 -10.17 -14.62
CA LEU A 706 -24.72 -9.90 -14.44
C LEU A 706 -24.02 -11.08 -13.74
N LEU A 707 -24.59 -11.62 -12.66
CA LEU A 707 -24.04 -12.80 -11.99
C LEU A 707 -23.92 -13.99 -12.96
N GLY A 708 -24.96 -14.24 -13.75
CA GLY A 708 -24.96 -15.30 -14.77
C GLY A 708 -23.88 -15.10 -15.83
N VAL A 709 -23.70 -13.87 -16.32
CA VAL A 709 -22.65 -13.52 -17.29
C VAL A 709 -21.25 -13.72 -16.71
N LEU A 710 -21.00 -13.29 -15.47
CA LEU A 710 -19.70 -13.45 -14.81
C LEU A 710 -19.36 -14.93 -14.59
N VAL A 711 -20.32 -15.75 -14.17
CA VAL A 711 -20.14 -17.20 -14.02
C VAL A 711 -19.87 -17.85 -15.36
N LEU A 712 -20.65 -17.52 -16.40
CA LEU A 712 -20.44 -18.06 -17.75
C LEU A 712 -19.07 -17.68 -18.31
N ALA A 713 -18.66 -16.42 -18.14
CA ALA A 713 -17.35 -15.94 -18.57
C ALA A 713 -16.22 -16.67 -17.82
N THR A 714 -16.36 -16.89 -16.52
CA THR A 714 -15.37 -17.62 -15.71
C THR A 714 -15.23 -19.07 -16.15
N VAL A 715 -16.34 -19.80 -16.29
CA VAL A 715 -16.34 -21.20 -16.73
C VAL A 715 -15.80 -21.32 -18.14
N GLY A 716 -16.22 -20.44 -19.04
CA GLY A 716 -15.74 -20.39 -20.41
C GLY A 716 -14.24 -20.09 -20.51
N ALA A 717 -13.76 -19.14 -19.71
CA ALA A 717 -12.34 -18.82 -19.62
C ALA A 717 -11.49 -19.99 -19.15
N PHE A 718 -11.92 -20.70 -18.11
CA PHE A 718 -11.18 -21.84 -17.56
C PHE A 718 -11.21 -23.05 -18.47
N ALA A 719 -12.35 -23.32 -19.11
CA ALA A 719 -12.44 -24.30 -20.18
C ALA A 719 -11.54 -23.91 -21.37
N GLY A 720 -11.46 -22.63 -21.70
CA GLY A 720 -10.56 -22.08 -22.70
C GLY A 720 -9.09 -22.37 -22.38
N VAL A 721 -8.62 -21.99 -21.19
CA VAL A 721 -7.26 -22.29 -20.72
C VAL A 721 -6.98 -23.79 -20.77
N TRP A 722 -7.93 -24.61 -20.33
CA TRP A 722 -7.79 -26.07 -20.34
C TRP A 722 -7.66 -26.64 -21.75
N LEU A 723 -8.57 -26.29 -22.65
CA LEU A 723 -8.55 -26.72 -24.06
C LEU A 723 -7.31 -26.20 -24.80
N GLY A 724 -6.92 -24.94 -24.56
CA GLY A 724 -5.74 -24.33 -25.16
C GLY A 724 -4.45 -25.02 -24.77
N THR A 725 -4.28 -25.34 -23.48
CA THR A 725 -3.09 -26.06 -22.98
C THR A 725 -3.02 -27.49 -23.52
N HIS A 726 -4.15 -28.10 -23.87
CA HIS A 726 -4.20 -29.42 -24.52
C HIS A 726 -4.03 -29.36 -26.06
N GLY A 727 -3.79 -28.16 -26.62
CA GLY A 727 -3.55 -27.99 -28.06
C GLY A 727 -4.81 -27.98 -28.94
N GLU A 728 -6.02 -27.97 -28.36
CA GLU A 728 -7.29 -28.03 -29.12
C GLU A 728 -7.54 -26.78 -29.99
N PHE A 729 -6.83 -25.69 -29.73
CA PHE A 729 -6.91 -24.44 -30.52
C PHE A 729 -5.76 -24.26 -31.52
N GLY A 730 -4.97 -25.31 -31.76
CA GLY A 730 -3.80 -25.27 -32.64
C GLY A 730 -2.61 -24.53 -32.04
N SER A 731 -1.52 -24.49 -32.79
CA SER A 731 -0.29 -23.80 -32.43
C SER A 731 -0.31 -22.31 -32.81
N PRO A 732 0.63 -21.49 -32.32
CA PRO A 732 0.74 -20.09 -32.73
C PRO A 732 0.90 -19.85 -34.25
N GLU A 733 1.33 -20.86 -35.00
CA GLU A 733 1.47 -20.78 -36.46
C GLU A 733 0.15 -21.07 -37.19
N ASP A 734 -0.74 -21.84 -36.57
CA ASP A 734 -2.04 -22.21 -37.14
C ASP A 734 -3.07 -21.07 -37.08
N GLY A 735 -2.81 -20.06 -36.23
CA GLY A 735 -3.60 -18.84 -36.13
C GLY A 735 -3.76 -18.34 -34.69
N ASN A 736 -4.71 -17.43 -34.50
CA ASN A 736 -4.88 -16.68 -33.24
C ASN A 736 -5.90 -17.30 -32.28
N LEU A 737 -6.41 -18.51 -32.54
CA LEU A 737 -7.46 -19.12 -31.72
C LEU A 737 -6.99 -19.42 -30.29
N TRP A 738 -5.75 -19.86 -30.11
CA TRP A 738 -5.15 -20.09 -28.79
C TRP A 738 -5.16 -18.82 -27.93
N TRP A 739 -4.88 -17.66 -28.52
CA TRP A 739 -4.87 -16.35 -27.85
C TRP A 739 -6.28 -15.80 -27.59
N LEU A 740 -7.19 -16.00 -28.54
CA LEU A 740 -8.56 -15.47 -28.44
C LEU A 740 -9.43 -16.26 -27.46
N LEU A 741 -9.41 -17.60 -27.55
CA LEU A 741 -10.30 -18.49 -26.79
C LEU A 741 -9.58 -19.29 -25.70
N GLY A 742 -8.29 -19.54 -25.88
CA GLY A 742 -7.48 -20.38 -25.01
C GLY A 742 -6.87 -19.59 -23.85
N SER A 743 -5.55 -19.43 -23.88
CA SER A 743 -4.79 -18.74 -22.85
C SER A 743 -3.86 -17.68 -23.44
N GLU A 744 -3.77 -16.52 -22.78
CA GLU A 744 -2.73 -15.52 -23.07
C GLU A 744 -1.39 -15.83 -22.40
N GLY A 745 -1.34 -16.83 -21.51
CA GLY A 745 -0.10 -17.30 -20.90
C GLY A 745 0.59 -16.31 -19.96
N LEU A 746 -0.10 -15.26 -19.52
CA LEU A 746 0.40 -14.25 -18.58
C LEU A 746 -0.22 -14.46 -17.21
N GLU A 747 0.61 -14.53 -16.17
CA GLU A 747 0.14 -14.65 -14.79
C GLU A 747 -0.86 -13.52 -14.43
N TYR A 748 -1.94 -13.88 -13.73
CA TYR A 748 -3.13 -13.06 -13.39
C TYR A 748 -4.04 -12.70 -14.56
N LEU A 749 -3.54 -12.82 -15.79
CA LEU A 749 -4.18 -12.42 -17.04
C LEU A 749 -4.20 -13.59 -18.04
N GLU A 750 -4.40 -14.81 -17.56
CA GLU A 750 -4.21 -16.04 -18.31
C GLU A 750 -5.32 -16.29 -19.33
N VAL A 751 -6.52 -15.76 -19.08
CA VAL A 751 -7.70 -16.08 -19.86
C VAL A 751 -7.63 -15.48 -21.28
N GLY A 752 -8.12 -16.21 -22.28
CA GLY A 752 -8.14 -15.74 -23.67
C GLY A 752 -8.83 -14.39 -23.87
N ARG A 753 -8.41 -13.65 -24.90
CA ARG A 753 -8.82 -12.26 -25.15
C ARG A 753 -10.34 -12.06 -25.22
N LEU A 754 -11.09 -13.02 -25.80
CA LEU A 754 -12.55 -12.94 -25.88
C LEU A 754 -13.19 -12.89 -24.48
N TRP A 755 -12.68 -13.73 -23.57
CA TRP A 755 -13.18 -13.81 -22.20
C TRP A 755 -12.86 -12.54 -21.41
N LYS A 756 -11.68 -11.94 -21.63
CA LYS A 756 -11.35 -10.63 -21.03
C LYS A 756 -12.28 -9.53 -21.52
N VAL A 757 -12.58 -9.47 -22.81
CA VAL A 757 -13.56 -8.50 -23.35
C VAL A 757 -14.94 -8.72 -22.71
N GLY A 758 -15.34 -9.99 -22.52
CA GLY A 758 -16.56 -10.33 -21.78
C GLY A 758 -16.56 -9.85 -20.32
N LEU A 759 -15.45 -10.04 -19.60
CA LEU A 759 -15.28 -9.55 -18.23
C LEU A 759 -15.30 -8.02 -18.16
N LEU A 760 -14.63 -7.34 -19.10
CA LEU A 760 -14.66 -5.87 -19.21
C LEU A 760 -16.10 -5.37 -19.43
N GLY A 761 -16.85 -6.02 -20.32
CA GLY A 761 -18.28 -5.75 -20.52
C GLY A 761 -19.11 -6.00 -19.25
N GLY A 762 -18.78 -7.03 -18.48
CA GLY A 762 -19.36 -7.31 -17.17
C GLY A 762 -19.11 -6.20 -16.16
N PHE A 763 -17.86 -5.73 -16.02
CA PHE A 763 -17.49 -4.64 -15.11
C PHE A 763 -18.12 -3.30 -15.52
N ALA A 764 -18.16 -2.99 -16.82
CA ALA A 764 -18.85 -1.81 -17.33
C ALA A 764 -20.36 -1.88 -17.07
N GLY A 765 -20.97 -3.05 -17.29
CA GLY A 765 -22.37 -3.31 -16.99
C GLY A 765 -22.69 -3.16 -15.50
N TRP A 766 -21.82 -3.70 -14.63
CA TRP A 766 -21.92 -3.51 -13.18
C TRP A 766 -21.85 -2.04 -12.79
N THR A 767 -20.88 -1.29 -13.33
CA THR A 767 -20.71 0.14 -13.05
C THR A 767 -21.98 0.91 -13.43
N GLY A 768 -22.57 0.57 -14.58
CA GLY A 768 -23.85 1.14 -15.01
C GLY A 768 -25.02 0.81 -14.07
N LEU A 769 -25.06 -0.40 -13.50
CA LEU A 769 -26.09 -0.77 -12.51
C LEU A 769 -25.90 0.01 -11.20
N VAL A 770 -24.69 0.07 -10.65
CA VAL A 770 -24.41 0.83 -9.42
C VAL A 770 -24.78 2.30 -9.61
N LEU A 771 -24.34 2.92 -10.70
CA LEU A 771 -24.65 4.31 -11.04
C LEU A 771 -26.16 4.57 -11.14
N ARG A 772 -26.94 3.61 -11.66
CA ARG A 772 -28.41 3.72 -11.71
C ARG A 772 -29.04 3.70 -10.33
N GLY A 773 -28.52 2.90 -9.41
CA GLY A 773 -28.99 2.85 -8.02
C GLY A 773 -28.64 4.14 -7.28
N VAL A 774 -27.39 4.57 -7.38
CA VAL A 774 -26.86 5.78 -6.73
C VAL A 774 -27.57 7.05 -7.21
N ARG A 775 -27.91 7.16 -8.51
CA ARG A 775 -28.67 8.30 -9.05
C ARG A 775 -30.07 8.50 -8.44
N GLN A 776 -30.59 7.54 -7.66
CA GLN A 776 -31.84 7.72 -6.91
C GLN A 776 -31.63 8.40 -5.56
N LEU A 777 -30.40 8.44 -5.07
CA LEU A 777 -30.04 9.09 -3.82
C LEU A 777 -30.02 10.61 -4.03
N ASP A 778 -30.55 11.34 -3.06
CA ASP A 778 -30.50 12.81 -3.05
C ASP A 778 -29.14 13.27 -2.50
N GLU A 779 -28.08 13.03 -3.28
CA GLU A 779 -26.71 13.43 -2.95
C GLU A 779 -26.03 14.16 -4.13
N PRO A 780 -25.08 15.07 -3.85
CA PRO A 780 -24.29 15.70 -4.91
C PRO A 780 -23.43 14.66 -5.64
N VAL A 781 -22.96 15.00 -6.84
CA VAL A 781 -22.04 14.15 -7.63
C VAL A 781 -20.70 13.88 -6.93
N THR A 782 -20.39 14.63 -5.88
CA THR A 782 -19.22 14.42 -5.01
C THR A 782 -19.54 13.60 -3.76
N GLY A 783 -20.79 13.18 -3.59
CA GLY A 783 -21.27 12.41 -2.45
C GLY A 783 -20.73 10.98 -2.44
N LEU A 784 -20.90 10.31 -1.29
CA LEU A 784 -20.31 9.00 -1.00
C LEU A 784 -20.76 7.90 -1.98
N GLY A 785 -22.04 7.86 -2.38
CA GLY A 785 -22.52 6.85 -3.34
C GLY A 785 -21.95 7.07 -4.74
N HIS A 786 -21.85 8.32 -5.19
CA HIS A 786 -21.17 8.67 -6.44
C HIS A 786 -19.68 8.35 -6.40
N PHE A 787 -18.99 8.68 -5.31
CA PHE A 787 -17.60 8.30 -5.09
C PHE A 787 -17.40 6.78 -5.15
N MET A 788 -18.27 6.01 -4.49
CA MET A 788 -18.25 4.54 -4.57
C MET A 788 -18.44 4.04 -6.00
N THR A 789 -19.25 4.73 -6.82
CA THR A 789 -19.42 4.40 -8.24
C THR A 789 -18.17 4.72 -9.05
N TYR A 790 -17.50 5.84 -8.80
CA TYR A 790 -16.25 6.21 -9.50
C TYR A 790 -15.10 5.28 -9.09
N ALA A 791 -14.94 5.05 -7.79
CA ALA A 791 -13.96 4.12 -7.23
C ALA A 791 -14.21 2.71 -7.78
N GLY A 792 -15.41 2.18 -7.67
CA GLY A 792 -15.74 0.87 -8.23
C GLY A 792 -15.65 0.80 -9.75
N GLY A 793 -16.08 1.87 -10.45
CA GLY A 793 -16.06 1.93 -11.91
C GLY A 793 -14.64 1.99 -12.49
N SER A 794 -13.67 2.45 -11.71
CA SER A 794 -12.25 2.41 -12.09
C SER A 794 -11.73 0.97 -12.29
N ILE A 795 -12.40 -0.07 -11.74
CA ILE A 795 -12.13 -1.48 -12.06
C ILE A 795 -12.17 -1.71 -13.57
N ALA A 796 -13.23 -1.23 -14.23
CA ALA A 796 -13.39 -1.40 -15.67
C ALA A 796 -12.33 -0.60 -16.45
N LEU A 797 -12.00 0.60 -15.99
CA LEU A 797 -11.01 1.48 -16.62
C LEU A 797 -9.61 0.87 -16.58
N LEU A 798 -9.14 0.43 -15.41
CA LEU A 798 -7.80 -0.15 -15.28
C LEU A 798 -7.72 -1.53 -15.94
N PHE A 799 -8.78 -2.33 -15.88
CA PHE A 799 -8.83 -3.61 -16.59
C PHE A 799 -8.74 -3.43 -18.11
N ALA A 800 -9.16 -2.28 -18.66
CA ALA A 800 -8.99 -1.98 -20.08
C ALA A 800 -7.50 -1.92 -20.51
N ALA A 801 -6.56 -1.66 -19.60
CA ALA A 801 -5.12 -1.72 -19.89
C ALA A 801 -4.69 -3.13 -20.34
N SER A 802 -5.43 -4.19 -19.97
CA SER A 802 -5.18 -5.55 -20.46
C SER A 802 -5.34 -5.70 -21.98
N MET A 803 -5.96 -4.72 -22.65
CA MET A 803 -6.16 -4.67 -24.10
C MET A 803 -5.01 -4.00 -24.86
N LEU A 804 -4.05 -3.38 -24.16
CA LEU A 804 -2.99 -2.55 -24.75
C LEU A 804 -1.73 -3.32 -25.16
N TYR A 805 -1.78 -4.65 -25.13
CA TYR A 805 -0.69 -5.52 -25.58
C TYR A 805 -1.23 -6.69 -26.41
N THR A 806 -0.38 -7.26 -27.25
CA THR A 806 -0.64 -8.46 -28.07
C THR A 806 0.51 -9.47 -27.92
N PRO A 807 0.37 -10.70 -28.42
CA PRO A 807 1.47 -11.67 -28.41
C PRO A 807 2.76 -11.15 -29.07
N GLU A 808 2.67 -10.23 -30.03
CA GLU A 808 3.78 -9.58 -30.75
C GLU A 808 4.45 -8.45 -29.95
N THR A 809 3.78 -7.90 -28.94
CA THR A 809 4.34 -6.77 -28.15
C THR A 809 5.63 -7.22 -27.45
N ASN A 810 6.65 -6.37 -27.33
CA ASN A 810 7.87 -6.72 -26.59
C ASN A 810 7.55 -7.22 -25.16
N MET A 811 8.28 -8.21 -24.65
CA MET A 811 7.99 -8.80 -23.33
C MET A 811 8.08 -7.78 -22.19
N ALA A 812 9.08 -6.87 -22.21
CA ALA A 812 9.22 -5.83 -21.20
C ALA A 812 8.02 -4.86 -21.19
N VAL A 813 7.49 -4.52 -22.36
CA VAL A 813 6.31 -3.66 -22.51
C VAL A 813 5.02 -4.41 -22.15
N THR A 814 4.97 -5.73 -22.42
CA THR A 814 3.87 -6.59 -21.98
C THR A 814 3.79 -6.60 -20.44
N GLU A 815 4.94 -6.72 -19.77
CA GLU A 815 5.04 -6.65 -18.32
C GLU A 815 4.60 -5.29 -17.77
N PHE A 816 4.98 -4.18 -18.42
CA PHE A 816 4.51 -2.83 -18.04
C PHE A 816 2.98 -2.78 -17.94
N TRP A 817 2.28 -3.16 -19.01
CA TRP A 817 0.81 -3.13 -19.05
C TRP A 817 0.16 -4.19 -18.16
N ARG A 818 0.81 -5.35 -17.97
CA ARG A 818 0.31 -6.40 -17.07
C ARG A 818 0.19 -5.85 -15.64
N TRP A 819 1.19 -5.13 -15.14
CA TRP A 819 1.18 -4.58 -13.79
C TRP A 819 0.21 -3.42 -13.59
N TRP A 820 -0.20 -2.70 -14.65
CA TRP A 820 -1.33 -1.77 -14.53
C TRP A 820 -2.62 -2.48 -14.12
N VAL A 821 -2.81 -3.71 -14.57
CA VAL A 821 -4.01 -4.48 -14.25
C VAL A 821 -3.85 -5.26 -12.95
N VAL A 822 -2.63 -5.65 -12.56
CA VAL A 822 -2.42 -6.44 -11.34
C VAL A 822 -2.26 -5.51 -10.13
N HIS A 823 -1.27 -4.63 -10.15
CA HIS A 823 -0.91 -3.80 -9.02
C HIS A 823 -1.88 -2.61 -8.87
N MET A 824 -2.08 -1.79 -9.92
CA MET A 824 -2.97 -0.63 -9.78
C MET A 824 -4.44 -1.00 -9.56
N TRP A 825 -4.86 -2.19 -9.99
CA TRP A 825 -6.21 -2.66 -9.72
C TRP A 825 -6.38 -3.11 -8.25
N VAL A 826 -5.42 -3.87 -7.72
CA VAL A 826 -5.45 -4.31 -6.31
C VAL A 826 -5.27 -3.12 -5.38
N GLU A 827 -4.23 -2.32 -5.58
CA GLU A 827 -3.83 -1.26 -4.65
C GLU A 827 -4.54 0.07 -4.95
N GLY A 828 -4.81 0.36 -6.23
CA GLY A 828 -5.48 1.59 -6.66
C GLY A 828 -7.00 1.50 -6.81
N VAL A 829 -7.65 0.36 -6.61
CA VAL A 829 -9.12 0.27 -6.70
C VAL A 829 -9.74 -0.38 -5.49
N PHE A 830 -9.21 -1.50 -5.02
CA PHE A 830 -9.76 -2.13 -3.83
C PHE A 830 -9.59 -1.26 -2.61
N GLU A 831 -8.44 -0.60 -2.40
CA GLU A 831 -8.28 0.28 -1.23
C GLU A 831 -9.22 1.50 -1.26
N PHE A 832 -9.42 2.14 -2.41
CA PHE A 832 -10.39 3.25 -2.52
C PHE A 832 -11.83 2.80 -2.31
N PHE A 833 -12.21 1.67 -2.92
CA PHE A 833 -13.55 1.12 -2.78
C PHE A 833 -13.82 0.66 -1.35
N VAL A 834 -12.84 0.04 -0.70
CA VAL A 834 -12.89 -0.35 0.72
C VAL A 834 -13.14 0.84 1.61
N THR A 835 -12.35 1.90 1.42
CA THR A 835 -12.45 3.11 2.20
C THR A 835 -13.84 3.74 2.06
N ALA A 836 -14.41 3.71 0.85
CA ALA A 836 -15.80 4.13 0.60
C ALA A 836 -16.83 3.21 1.28
N VAL A 837 -16.67 1.88 1.19
CA VAL A 837 -17.60 0.88 1.72
C VAL A 837 -17.62 0.88 3.25
N ILE A 838 -16.46 0.90 3.91
CA ILE A 838 -16.34 0.97 5.37
C ILE A 838 -16.98 2.26 5.85
N SER A 839 -16.66 3.38 5.20
CA SER A 839 -17.27 4.67 5.55
C SER A 839 -18.79 4.67 5.36
N ALA A 840 -19.30 4.10 4.27
CA ALA A 840 -20.73 3.97 4.03
C ALA A 840 -21.42 3.10 5.10
N ALA A 841 -20.77 2.01 5.51
CA ALA A 841 -21.27 1.15 6.58
C ALA A 841 -21.30 1.89 7.93
N LEU A 842 -20.21 2.57 8.31
CA LEU A 842 -20.12 3.32 9.55
C LEU A 842 -21.15 4.46 9.62
N VAL A 843 -21.32 5.21 8.53
CA VAL A 843 -22.34 6.27 8.42
C VAL A 843 -23.75 5.68 8.49
N SER A 844 -24.00 4.52 7.86
CA SER A 844 -25.31 3.87 7.93
C SER A 844 -25.69 3.37 9.33
N MET A 845 -24.71 3.15 10.20
CA MET A 845 -24.89 2.73 11.58
C MET A 845 -24.86 3.91 12.58
N ASP A 846 -24.80 5.15 12.08
CA ASP A 846 -24.71 6.39 12.86
C ASP A 846 -23.48 6.45 13.79
N LEU A 847 -22.42 5.69 13.47
CA LEU A 847 -21.17 5.62 14.27
C LEU A 847 -20.21 6.78 13.99
N VAL A 848 -20.32 7.41 12.82
CA VAL A 848 -19.47 8.51 12.37
C VAL A 848 -20.33 9.49 11.58
N GLU A 849 -20.16 10.79 11.82
CA GLU A 849 -20.81 11.82 11.01
C GLU A 849 -20.30 11.77 9.55
N LYS A 850 -21.24 11.91 8.60
CA LYS A 850 -20.93 11.86 7.17
C LYS A 850 -19.79 12.81 6.77
N SER A 851 -19.75 14.02 7.32
CA SER A 851 -18.73 15.03 7.00
C SER A 851 -17.32 14.65 7.44
N ASP A 852 -17.18 13.92 8.54
CA ASP A 852 -15.86 13.52 9.05
C ASP A 852 -15.36 12.26 8.36
N ALA A 853 -16.27 11.33 8.02
CA ALA A 853 -15.97 10.25 7.11
C ALA A 853 -15.45 10.78 5.76
N GLU A 854 -16.12 11.76 5.16
CA GLU A 854 -15.69 12.36 3.89
C GLU A 854 -14.28 12.98 3.97
N LYS A 855 -13.91 13.69 5.05
CA LYS A 855 -12.56 14.26 5.21
C LYS A 855 -11.48 13.18 5.33
N ALA A 856 -11.73 12.15 6.13
CA ALA A 856 -10.77 11.08 6.35
C ALA A 856 -10.54 10.26 5.07
N ILE A 857 -11.61 9.98 4.31
CA ILE A 857 -11.53 9.34 3.00
C ILE A 857 -10.68 10.19 2.04
N LEU A 858 -10.91 11.49 1.97
CA LEU A 858 -10.14 12.37 1.06
C LEU A 858 -8.63 12.32 1.37
N PHE A 859 -8.24 12.28 2.65
CA PHE A 859 -6.84 12.15 3.04
C PHE A 859 -6.27 10.78 2.69
N GLU A 860 -6.96 9.69 3.04
CA GLU A 860 -6.54 8.32 2.76
C GLU A 860 -6.39 8.09 1.24
N VAL A 861 -7.40 8.48 0.46
CA VAL A 861 -7.40 8.39 -1.00
C VAL A 861 -6.26 9.21 -1.60
N PHE A 862 -6.01 10.41 -1.07
CA PHE A 862 -4.88 11.24 -1.54
C PHE A 862 -3.55 10.55 -1.27
N ALA A 863 -3.34 10.02 -0.05
CA ALA A 863 -2.08 9.39 0.34
C ALA A 863 -1.81 8.11 -0.45
N ILE A 864 -2.83 7.26 -0.62
CA ILE A 864 -2.76 6.05 -1.44
C ILE A 864 -2.49 6.42 -2.90
N MET A 865 -3.20 7.40 -3.48
CA MET A 865 -3.00 7.80 -4.87
C MET A 865 -1.63 8.44 -5.12
N ALA A 866 -1.11 9.18 -4.13
CA ALA A 866 0.19 9.85 -4.23
C ALA A 866 1.35 8.85 -4.24
N ALA A 867 1.17 7.65 -3.67
CA ALA A 867 2.18 6.61 -3.59
C ALA A 867 1.91 5.47 -4.59
N GLY A 868 0.75 4.80 -4.48
CA GLY A 868 0.39 3.57 -5.17
C GLY A 868 0.40 3.61 -6.70
N ILE A 869 -0.02 4.73 -7.32
CA ILE A 869 -0.09 4.74 -8.80
C ILE A 869 1.30 4.71 -9.43
N VAL A 870 2.27 5.44 -8.89
CA VAL A 870 3.64 5.42 -9.40
C VAL A 870 4.45 4.26 -8.79
N GLY A 871 4.10 3.83 -7.58
CA GLY A 871 4.77 2.75 -6.86
C GLY A 871 4.69 1.38 -7.52
N VAL A 872 3.73 1.18 -8.45
CA VAL A 872 3.69 0.03 -9.40
C VAL A 872 5.05 -0.27 -10.03
N SER A 873 5.89 0.74 -10.18
CA SER A 873 7.20 0.62 -10.79
C SER A 873 8.22 -0.19 -10.01
N HIS A 874 7.92 -0.61 -8.78
CA HIS A 874 8.71 -1.65 -8.10
C HIS A 874 8.68 -3.01 -8.80
N HIS A 875 7.72 -3.24 -9.70
CA HIS A 875 7.66 -4.42 -10.56
C HIS A 875 8.46 -4.26 -11.87
N TYR A 876 9.01 -3.08 -12.13
CA TYR A 876 9.68 -2.75 -13.39
C TYR A 876 11.20 -2.89 -13.32
N TRP A 877 11.76 -3.04 -12.12
CA TRP A 877 13.21 -3.00 -11.88
C TRP A 877 14.01 -4.00 -12.69
N TRP A 878 13.49 -5.20 -12.92
CA TRP A 878 14.28 -6.31 -13.49
C TRP A 878 13.78 -6.82 -14.84
N VAL A 879 12.69 -6.24 -15.36
CA VAL A 879 11.98 -6.79 -16.53
C VAL A 879 12.41 -6.16 -17.86
N GLY A 880 13.53 -5.43 -17.87
CA GLY A 880 14.05 -4.79 -19.09
C GLY A 880 13.49 -3.39 -19.36
N LEU A 881 12.75 -2.81 -18.41
CA LEU A 881 12.27 -1.42 -18.50
C LEU A 881 13.37 -0.42 -18.10
N PRO A 882 13.25 0.86 -18.48
CA PRO A 882 14.27 1.87 -18.21
C PRO A 882 14.74 1.92 -16.75
N ASP A 883 16.05 2.16 -16.58
CA ASP A 883 16.74 2.26 -15.29
C ASP A 883 16.12 3.29 -14.33
N PHE A 884 15.57 4.40 -14.85
CA PHE A 884 14.87 5.40 -14.03
C PHE A 884 13.65 4.86 -13.27
N TRP A 885 13.16 3.66 -13.57
CA TRP A 885 12.10 3.03 -12.76
C TRP A 885 12.61 2.51 -11.41
N VAL A 886 13.90 2.21 -11.27
CA VAL A 886 14.50 1.85 -9.98
C VAL A 886 14.32 2.96 -8.94
N PRO A 887 14.76 4.22 -9.18
CA PRO A 887 14.55 5.31 -8.23
C PRO A 887 13.08 5.66 -7.99
N LEU A 888 12.25 5.70 -9.04
CA LEU A 888 10.84 6.04 -8.92
C LEU A 888 10.08 4.96 -8.14
N GLY A 889 10.22 3.71 -8.54
CA GLY A 889 9.58 2.57 -7.86
C GLY A 889 9.96 2.56 -6.41
N THR A 890 11.26 2.64 -6.11
CA THR A 890 11.76 2.63 -4.73
C THR A 890 11.16 3.75 -3.89
N THR A 891 11.04 4.96 -4.44
CA THR A 891 10.53 6.13 -3.72
C THR A 891 9.04 5.96 -3.39
N PHE A 892 8.23 5.70 -4.42
CA PHE A 892 6.78 5.71 -4.28
C PHE A 892 6.27 4.46 -3.55
N SER A 893 6.82 3.27 -3.83
CA SER A 893 6.43 2.04 -3.12
C SER A 893 6.87 2.03 -1.66
N THR A 894 7.95 2.74 -1.31
CA THR A 894 8.31 2.90 0.11
C THR A 894 7.32 3.78 0.85
N LEU A 895 6.79 4.82 0.20
CA LEU A 895 5.81 5.73 0.79
C LEU A 895 4.43 5.06 0.97
N GLU A 896 4.11 4.01 0.22
CA GLU A 896 2.89 3.21 0.41
C GLU A 896 2.79 2.59 1.80
N PHE A 897 3.92 2.32 2.47
CA PHE A 897 3.91 1.78 3.83
C PHE A 897 3.27 2.75 4.83
N VAL A 898 3.36 4.05 4.58
CA VAL A 898 2.92 5.10 5.52
C VAL A 898 1.39 5.06 5.73
N PRO A 899 0.53 5.09 4.68
CA PRO A 899 -0.91 4.86 4.81
C PRO A 899 -1.29 3.58 5.56
N LEU A 900 -0.59 2.46 5.32
CA LEU A 900 -0.90 1.16 5.92
C LEU A 900 -0.81 1.18 7.45
N VAL A 901 0.15 1.93 8.00
CA VAL A 901 0.29 2.11 9.45
C VAL A 901 -0.90 2.87 10.03
N PHE A 902 -1.40 3.90 9.34
CA PHE A 902 -2.56 4.67 9.79
C PHE A 902 -3.85 3.86 9.74
N VAL A 903 -4.06 3.08 8.68
CA VAL A 903 -5.21 2.17 8.57
C VAL A 903 -5.23 1.18 9.74
N LEU A 904 -4.08 0.61 10.10
CA LEU A 904 -3.98 -0.27 11.26
C LEU A 904 -4.30 0.46 12.57
N TYR A 905 -3.71 1.64 12.79
CA TYR A 905 -3.94 2.43 14.00
C TYR A 905 -5.42 2.76 14.18
N ARG A 906 -6.09 3.21 13.12
CA ARG A 906 -7.51 3.54 13.11
C ARG A 906 -8.39 2.32 13.38
N SER A 907 -8.14 1.21 12.69
CA SER A 907 -8.86 -0.05 12.87
C SER A 907 -8.78 -0.59 14.31
N LEU A 908 -7.62 -0.43 14.96
CA LEU A 908 -7.45 -0.77 16.38
C LEU A 908 -8.24 0.15 17.31
N GLY A 909 -8.33 1.45 16.99
CA GLY A 909 -9.17 2.42 17.71
C GLY A 909 -10.66 2.09 17.60
N GLU A 910 -11.14 1.85 16.39
CA GLU A 910 -12.52 1.43 16.11
C GLU A 910 -12.87 0.14 16.86
N TYR A 911 -11.97 -0.85 16.84
CA TYR A 911 -12.17 -2.10 17.57
C TYR A 911 -12.30 -1.91 19.10
N ARG A 912 -11.52 -1.01 19.70
CA ARG A 912 -11.64 -0.69 21.12
C ARG A 912 -13.00 -0.06 21.45
N SER A 913 -13.50 0.82 20.59
CA SER A 913 -14.84 1.39 20.72
C SER A 913 -15.92 0.30 20.63
N LEU A 914 -15.79 -0.65 19.71
CA LEU A 914 -16.73 -1.77 19.59
C LEU A 914 -16.76 -2.69 20.81
N ILE A 915 -15.61 -3.01 21.42
CA ILE A 915 -15.58 -3.77 22.68
C ILE A 915 -16.35 -3.02 23.78
N ALA A 916 -16.29 -1.69 23.78
CA ALA A 916 -17.01 -0.86 24.74
C ALA A 916 -18.55 -0.92 24.56
N GLN A 917 -19.04 -1.24 23.35
CA GLN A 917 -20.48 -1.42 23.06
C GLN A 917 -21.08 -2.74 23.59
N GLY A 918 -20.25 -3.72 23.99
CA GLY A 918 -20.70 -4.99 24.58
C GLY A 918 -21.15 -6.07 23.58
N GLU A 919 -21.71 -7.19 24.08
CA GLU A 919 -22.10 -8.36 23.25
C GLU A 919 -23.36 -8.14 22.38
N GLU A 920 -24.11 -7.05 22.58
CA GLU A 920 -25.37 -6.78 21.88
C GLU A 920 -25.18 -6.22 20.45
N PHE A 921 -23.95 -5.90 20.04
CA PHE A 921 -23.69 -5.29 18.73
C PHE A 921 -23.91 -6.27 17.54
N PRO A 922 -24.91 -6.02 16.66
CA PRO A 922 -25.32 -6.95 15.61
C PRO A 922 -24.26 -7.30 14.56
N TYR A 923 -23.28 -6.41 14.34
CA TYR A 923 -22.27 -6.52 13.28
C TYR A 923 -20.87 -6.89 13.79
N THR A 924 -20.78 -7.47 14.99
CA THR A 924 -19.51 -7.87 15.61
C THR A 924 -18.66 -8.77 14.70
N VAL A 925 -19.28 -9.71 13.98
CA VAL A 925 -18.54 -10.66 13.14
C VAL A 925 -18.01 -10.01 11.85
N PRO A 926 -18.79 -9.26 11.06
CA PRO A 926 -18.25 -8.46 9.96
C PRO A 926 -17.06 -7.57 10.36
N LEU A 927 -17.14 -6.87 11.50
CA LEU A 927 -16.05 -6.01 11.97
C LEU A 927 -14.81 -6.80 12.43
N LEU A 928 -14.99 -8.01 12.96
CA LEU A 928 -13.88 -8.91 13.25
C LEU A 928 -13.06 -9.24 11.99
N PHE A 929 -13.71 -9.45 10.84
CA PHE A 929 -13.04 -9.65 9.57
C PHE A 929 -12.29 -8.40 9.09
N ILE A 930 -12.87 -7.21 9.26
CA ILE A 930 -12.22 -5.93 8.93
C ILE A 930 -10.96 -5.74 9.79
N LEU A 931 -11.03 -6.00 11.10
CA LEU A 931 -9.87 -5.95 11.98
C LEU A 931 -8.78 -6.94 11.53
N GLY A 932 -9.16 -8.20 11.28
CA GLY A 932 -8.23 -9.21 10.78
C GLY A 932 -7.55 -8.78 9.48
N SER A 933 -8.33 -8.20 8.56
CA SER A 933 -7.83 -7.62 7.33
C SER A 933 -6.81 -6.51 7.57
N SER A 934 -7.09 -5.56 8.46
CA SER A 934 -6.15 -4.47 8.77
C SER A 934 -4.84 -4.98 9.36
N VAL A 935 -4.89 -6.00 10.23
CA VAL A 935 -3.67 -6.64 10.77
C VAL A 935 -2.84 -7.27 9.66
N TRP A 936 -3.46 -8.02 8.76
CA TRP A 936 -2.76 -8.63 7.63
C TRP A 936 -2.35 -7.63 6.56
N ASN A 937 -3.06 -6.52 6.39
CA ASN A 937 -2.64 -5.46 5.51
C ASN A 937 -1.31 -4.86 5.99
N PHE A 938 -1.17 -4.65 7.31
CA PHE A 938 0.10 -4.25 7.90
C PHE A 938 1.17 -5.34 7.83
N VAL A 939 0.86 -6.59 8.20
CA VAL A 939 1.88 -7.67 8.25
C VAL A 939 2.29 -8.14 6.86
N GLY A 940 1.31 -8.49 6.02
CA GLY A 940 1.53 -9.01 4.68
C GLY A 940 1.87 -7.89 3.69
N GLY A 941 0.98 -6.91 3.54
CA GLY A 941 1.19 -5.76 2.65
C GLY A 941 2.35 -4.88 3.10
N GLY A 942 2.35 -4.47 4.37
CA GLY A 942 3.36 -3.57 4.92
C GLY A 942 4.71 -4.22 5.21
N VAL A 943 4.79 -5.11 6.21
CA VAL A 943 6.07 -5.63 6.73
C VAL A 943 6.76 -6.53 5.71
N LEU A 944 6.06 -7.55 5.20
CA LEU A 944 6.62 -8.46 4.20
C LEU A 944 6.78 -7.77 2.85
N GLY A 945 5.83 -6.92 2.44
CA GLY A 945 5.95 -6.13 1.21
C GLY A 945 7.16 -5.19 1.25
N PHE A 946 7.34 -4.42 2.33
CA PHE A 946 8.51 -3.55 2.48
C PHE A 946 9.82 -4.33 2.49
N PHE A 947 9.87 -5.50 3.14
CA PHE A 947 11.06 -6.34 3.17
C PHE A 947 11.51 -6.73 1.75
N ILE A 948 10.58 -7.20 0.92
CA ILE A 948 10.87 -7.53 -0.47
C ILE A 948 10.91 -6.31 -1.39
N ASN A 949 10.56 -5.12 -0.93
CA ASN A 949 10.62 -3.87 -1.69
C ASN A 949 11.99 -3.17 -1.60
N LEU A 950 12.88 -3.58 -0.70
CA LEU A 950 14.25 -3.05 -0.69
C LEU A 950 14.96 -3.53 -1.97
N PRO A 951 15.40 -2.65 -2.89
CA PRO A 951 15.96 -3.08 -4.18
C PRO A 951 17.10 -4.10 -4.04
N ILE A 952 17.94 -3.98 -3.02
CA ILE A 952 19.04 -4.92 -2.75
C ILE A 952 18.55 -6.30 -2.29
N ILE A 953 17.46 -6.38 -1.54
CA ILE A 953 16.87 -7.66 -1.13
C ILE A 953 16.12 -8.24 -2.33
N ASN A 954 15.30 -7.42 -2.98
CA ASN A 954 14.52 -7.81 -4.15
C ASN A 954 15.41 -8.32 -5.28
N TYR A 955 16.60 -7.76 -5.50
CA TYR A 955 17.54 -8.24 -6.50
C TYR A 955 17.87 -9.75 -6.38
N TYR A 956 17.91 -10.29 -5.15
CA TYR A 956 18.13 -11.72 -4.90
C TYR A 956 16.84 -12.52 -4.65
N GLU A 957 15.80 -11.86 -4.13
CA GLU A 957 14.52 -12.47 -3.75
C GLU A 957 13.50 -12.50 -4.89
N HIS A 958 13.61 -11.61 -5.88
CA HIS A 958 12.61 -11.41 -6.92
C HIS A 958 12.22 -12.73 -7.57
N GLY A 959 10.93 -13.08 -7.48
CA GLY A 959 10.42 -14.34 -8.00
C GLY A 959 10.69 -15.56 -7.12
N THR A 960 10.85 -15.42 -5.79
CA THR A 960 11.05 -16.55 -4.85
C THR A 960 9.86 -16.79 -3.91
N TYR A 961 10.01 -17.72 -2.96
CA TYR A 961 8.98 -18.07 -1.98
C TYR A 961 8.65 -16.96 -0.98
N LEU A 962 9.49 -15.92 -0.83
CA LEU A 962 9.12 -14.76 -0.02
C LEU A 962 8.03 -13.93 -0.72
N THR A 963 8.06 -13.83 -2.05
CA THR A 963 6.96 -13.30 -2.87
C THR A 963 5.68 -14.12 -2.65
N VAL A 964 5.76 -15.46 -2.56
CA VAL A 964 4.60 -16.32 -2.23
C VAL A 964 4.04 -15.98 -0.85
N ALA A 965 4.92 -15.82 0.15
CA ALA A 965 4.53 -15.50 1.51
C ALA A 965 3.84 -14.13 1.59
N HIS A 966 4.43 -13.11 0.96
CA HIS A 966 3.82 -11.80 0.82
C HIS A 966 2.46 -11.91 0.12
N ALA A 967 2.39 -12.52 -1.07
CA ALA A 967 1.16 -12.63 -1.85
C ALA A 967 0.00 -13.30 -1.09
N HIS A 968 0.23 -14.38 -0.35
CA HIS A 968 -0.85 -15.02 0.43
C HIS A 968 -1.28 -14.15 1.61
N THR A 969 -0.32 -13.52 2.30
CA THR A 969 -0.61 -12.71 3.49
C THR A 969 -1.21 -11.34 3.14
N SER A 970 -0.91 -10.77 1.97
CA SER A 970 -1.52 -9.54 1.47
C SER A 970 -2.83 -9.82 0.75
N LEU A 971 -2.85 -10.66 -0.29
CA LEU A 971 -4.05 -10.87 -1.10
C LEU A 971 -5.19 -11.52 -0.31
N PHE A 972 -4.93 -12.67 0.33
CA PHE A 972 -5.96 -13.31 1.16
C PHE A 972 -6.12 -12.60 2.51
N GLY A 973 -5.00 -12.30 3.18
CA GLY A 973 -5.04 -11.73 4.52
C GLY A 973 -5.67 -10.34 4.56
N ALA A 974 -5.31 -9.43 3.66
CA ALA A 974 -5.93 -8.11 3.59
C ALA A 974 -7.26 -8.18 2.81
N PHE A 975 -7.22 -8.35 1.48
CA PHE A 975 -8.41 -8.22 0.64
C PHE A 975 -9.40 -9.38 0.80
N GLY A 976 -8.90 -10.60 0.94
CA GLY A 976 -9.73 -11.79 1.10
C GLY A 976 -10.55 -11.76 2.39
N LEU A 977 -9.93 -11.52 3.55
CA LEU A 977 -10.66 -11.39 4.82
C LEU A 977 -11.67 -10.25 4.76
N LEU A 978 -11.31 -9.13 4.14
CA LEU A 978 -12.19 -7.98 4.04
C LEU A 978 -13.42 -8.28 3.17
N ALA A 979 -13.22 -8.93 2.03
CA ALA A 979 -14.30 -9.37 1.15
C ALA A 979 -15.22 -10.38 1.88
N LEU A 980 -14.67 -11.31 2.65
CA LEU A 980 -15.45 -12.22 3.50
C LEU A 980 -16.23 -11.46 4.59
N GLY A 981 -15.65 -10.39 5.16
CA GLY A 981 -16.32 -9.48 6.08
C GLY A 981 -17.53 -8.79 5.45
N LEU A 982 -17.37 -8.25 4.24
CA LEU A 982 -18.44 -7.65 3.45
C LEU A 982 -19.53 -8.67 3.10
N GLY A 983 -19.17 -9.88 2.67
CA GLY A 983 -20.13 -10.96 2.43
C GLY A 983 -20.90 -11.35 3.70
N THR A 984 -20.22 -11.37 4.85
CA THR A 984 -20.84 -11.61 6.16
C THR A 984 -21.79 -10.47 6.54
N TYR A 985 -21.43 -9.22 6.24
CA TYR A 985 -22.28 -8.05 6.46
C TYR A 985 -23.57 -8.12 5.64
N ILE A 986 -23.46 -8.38 4.33
CA ILE A 986 -24.62 -8.56 3.44
C ILE A 986 -25.56 -9.64 3.99
N LEU A 987 -25.02 -10.78 4.42
CA LEU A 987 -25.82 -11.86 4.98
C LEU A 987 -26.41 -11.51 6.35
N ARG A 988 -25.72 -10.72 7.17
CA ARG A 988 -26.24 -10.26 8.46
C ARG A 988 -27.47 -9.38 8.29
N VAL A 989 -27.48 -8.53 7.26
CA VAL A 989 -28.60 -7.63 6.95
C VAL A 989 -29.77 -8.39 6.31
N VAL A 990 -29.50 -9.34 5.41
CA VAL A 990 -30.57 -10.09 4.71
C VAL A 990 -31.19 -11.22 5.54
N THR A 991 -30.50 -11.69 6.59
CA THR A 991 -30.99 -12.79 7.43
C THR A 991 -31.76 -12.27 8.64
N PRO A 992 -33.00 -12.74 8.86
CA PRO A 992 -33.78 -12.38 10.04
C PRO A 992 -33.04 -12.71 11.34
N GLU A 993 -33.19 -11.88 12.36
CA GLU A 993 -32.46 -12.00 13.63
C GLU A 993 -32.65 -13.37 14.28
N ALA A 994 -33.88 -13.90 14.28
CA ALA A 994 -34.20 -15.22 14.83
C ALA A 994 -33.48 -16.39 14.13
N ALA A 995 -32.99 -16.18 12.90
CA ALA A 995 -32.29 -17.19 12.11
C ALA A 995 -30.77 -16.98 12.02
N TRP A 996 -30.26 -15.85 12.54
CA TRP A 996 -28.83 -15.53 12.51
C TRP A 996 -28.03 -16.47 13.41
N ASN A 997 -26.99 -17.10 12.86
CA ASN A 997 -26.04 -17.92 13.63
C ASN A 997 -24.59 -17.53 13.27
N PRO A 998 -23.90 -16.77 14.15
CA PRO A 998 -22.55 -16.29 13.88
C PRO A 998 -21.47 -17.38 13.90
N THR A 999 -21.78 -18.60 14.36
CA THR A 999 -20.80 -19.68 14.57
C THR A 999 -20.06 -20.05 13.28
N TRP A 1000 -20.75 -20.09 12.15
CA TRP A 1000 -20.14 -20.42 10.86
C TRP A 1000 -19.07 -19.41 10.45
N PHE A 1001 -19.39 -18.13 10.55
CA PHE A 1001 -18.50 -17.04 10.16
C PHE A 1001 -17.36 -16.81 11.18
N ARG A 1002 -17.62 -17.01 12.48
CA ARG A 1002 -16.54 -17.07 13.50
C ARG A 1002 -15.59 -18.24 13.25
N GLY A 1003 -16.14 -19.40 12.89
CA GLY A 1003 -15.37 -20.58 12.48
C GLY A 1003 -14.50 -20.27 11.26
N THR A 1004 -15.07 -19.69 10.21
CA THR A 1004 -14.32 -19.21 9.03
C THR A 1004 -13.18 -18.31 9.44
N PHE A 1005 -13.45 -17.25 10.21
CA PHE A 1005 -12.44 -16.27 10.61
C PHE A 1005 -11.24 -16.94 11.28
N TRP A 1006 -11.47 -17.76 12.31
CA TRP A 1006 -10.36 -18.38 13.04
C TRP A 1006 -9.64 -19.45 12.22
N LEU A 1007 -10.39 -20.28 11.48
CA LEU A 1007 -9.80 -21.34 10.65
C LEU A 1007 -8.90 -20.76 9.56
N THR A 1008 -9.34 -19.71 8.86
CA THR A 1008 -8.53 -19.10 7.81
C THR A 1008 -7.34 -18.32 8.36
N ASN A 1009 -7.49 -17.58 9.47
CA ASN A 1009 -6.38 -16.86 10.09
C ASN A 1009 -5.32 -17.82 10.67
N VAL A 1010 -5.74 -18.84 11.42
CA VAL A 1010 -4.82 -19.85 11.95
C VAL A 1010 -4.13 -20.59 10.80
N GLY A 1011 -4.87 -20.94 9.75
CA GLY A 1011 -4.31 -21.56 8.57
C GLY A 1011 -3.26 -20.69 7.88
N LEU A 1012 -3.54 -19.40 7.71
CA LEU A 1012 -2.62 -18.43 7.11
C LEU A 1012 -1.35 -18.24 7.94
N VAL A 1013 -1.46 -18.13 9.27
CA VAL A 1013 -0.29 -18.06 10.16
C VAL A 1013 0.56 -19.33 10.03
N ILE A 1014 -0.06 -20.51 10.11
CA ILE A 1014 0.67 -21.77 10.08
C ILE A 1014 1.35 -21.97 8.73
N MET A 1015 0.67 -21.76 7.60
CA MET A 1015 1.30 -21.95 6.28
C MET A 1015 2.50 -21.00 6.08
N SER A 1016 2.38 -19.75 6.54
CA SER A 1016 3.43 -18.75 6.39
C SER A 1016 4.64 -19.06 7.28
N VAL A 1017 4.42 -19.38 8.56
CA VAL A 1017 5.50 -19.59 9.54
C VAL A 1017 6.14 -20.98 9.39
N ALA A 1018 5.35 -22.01 9.11
CA ALA A 1018 5.85 -23.39 9.03
C ALA A 1018 6.48 -23.73 7.66
N SER A 1019 6.18 -22.95 6.60
CA SER A 1019 6.61 -23.26 5.24
C SER A 1019 7.08 -22.06 4.44
N LEU A 1020 6.18 -21.13 4.09
CA LEU A 1020 6.47 -20.12 3.05
C LEU A 1020 7.67 -19.23 3.39
N LEU A 1021 7.72 -18.68 4.61
CA LEU A 1021 8.82 -17.83 5.06
C LEU A 1021 10.14 -18.63 5.20
N PRO A 1022 10.20 -19.77 5.91
CA PRO A 1022 11.42 -20.58 5.97
C PRO A 1022 11.98 -20.97 4.59
N VAL A 1023 11.13 -21.44 3.67
CA VAL A 1023 11.54 -21.80 2.31
C VAL A 1023 12.03 -20.55 1.57
N GLY A 1024 11.32 -19.42 1.70
CA GLY A 1024 11.71 -18.15 1.10
C GLY A 1024 13.08 -17.64 1.59
N PHE A 1025 13.36 -17.70 2.89
CA PHE A 1025 14.67 -17.33 3.42
C PHE A 1025 15.78 -18.30 3.01
N ALA A 1026 15.48 -19.60 2.90
CA ALA A 1026 16.42 -20.57 2.36
C ALA A 1026 16.72 -20.27 0.87
N GLN A 1027 15.71 -19.94 0.07
CA GLN A 1027 15.89 -19.52 -1.33
C GLN A 1027 16.72 -18.25 -1.43
N LEU A 1028 16.42 -17.23 -0.64
CA LEU A 1028 17.18 -15.98 -0.61
C LEU A 1028 18.65 -16.23 -0.27
N GLN A 1029 18.92 -17.10 0.70
CA GLN A 1029 20.29 -17.48 1.07
C GLN A 1029 21.01 -18.22 -0.07
N THR A 1030 20.34 -19.16 -0.74
CA THR A 1030 20.89 -19.87 -1.90
C THR A 1030 21.12 -18.92 -3.07
N ALA A 1031 20.18 -18.02 -3.34
CA ALA A 1031 20.30 -17.03 -4.41
C ALA A 1031 21.53 -16.14 -4.20
N TYR A 1032 21.74 -15.68 -2.96
CA TYR A 1032 22.90 -14.86 -2.61
C TYR A 1032 24.23 -15.62 -2.68
N ARG A 1033 24.28 -16.89 -2.23
CA ARG A 1033 25.53 -17.68 -2.15
C ARG A 1033 25.92 -18.33 -3.46
N ASP A 1034 24.96 -19.01 -4.07
CA ASP A 1034 25.18 -19.96 -5.16
C ASP A 1034 24.63 -19.44 -6.50
N GLY A 1035 23.81 -18.38 -6.48
CA GLY A 1035 23.20 -17.77 -7.66
C GLY A 1035 21.69 -18.00 -7.74
N TYR A 1036 21.00 -17.09 -8.42
CA TYR A 1036 19.53 -17.13 -8.54
C TYR A 1036 19.06 -18.38 -9.29
N ALA A 1037 19.75 -18.82 -10.36
CA ALA A 1037 19.42 -20.06 -11.06
C ALA A 1037 19.46 -21.30 -10.14
N ALA A 1038 20.39 -21.34 -9.17
CA ALA A 1038 20.49 -22.41 -8.20
C ALA A 1038 19.32 -22.40 -7.19
N ALA A 1039 18.88 -21.22 -6.74
CA ALA A 1039 17.70 -21.09 -5.87
C ALA A 1039 16.38 -21.51 -6.56
N ARG A 1040 16.37 -21.51 -7.89
CA ARG A 1040 15.23 -21.84 -8.76
C ARG A 1040 15.29 -23.25 -9.34
N SER A 1041 16.34 -24.00 -9.04
CA SER A 1041 16.55 -25.34 -9.59
C SER A 1041 15.64 -26.37 -8.93
N LEU A 1042 15.48 -27.53 -9.59
CA LEU A 1042 14.82 -28.68 -8.98
C LEU A 1042 15.57 -29.13 -7.72
N ASP A 1043 16.90 -29.15 -7.78
CA ASP A 1043 17.80 -29.57 -6.70
C ASP A 1043 17.54 -28.79 -5.40
N PHE A 1044 17.23 -27.49 -5.47
CA PHE A 1044 16.85 -26.70 -4.29
C PHE A 1044 15.60 -27.28 -3.62
N TYR A 1045 14.55 -27.54 -4.40
CA TYR A 1045 13.28 -28.05 -3.88
C TYR A 1045 13.39 -29.48 -3.37
N GLU A 1046 14.30 -30.29 -3.91
CA GLU A 1046 14.52 -31.69 -3.49
C GLU A 1046 15.35 -31.83 -2.21
N GLN A 1047 15.92 -30.75 -1.67
CA GLN A 1047 16.65 -30.81 -0.40
C GLN A 1047 15.73 -31.29 0.74
N ASP A 1048 16.19 -32.27 1.53
CA ASP A 1048 15.39 -32.92 2.60
C ASP A 1048 14.72 -31.92 3.55
N HIS A 1049 15.41 -30.85 3.91
CA HIS A 1049 14.87 -29.82 4.80
C HIS A 1049 13.83 -28.93 4.11
N VAL A 1050 13.99 -28.62 2.82
CA VAL A 1050 13.00 -27.88 2.02
C VAL A 1050 11.74 -28.75 1.83
N GLN A 1051 11.91 -30.03 1.50
CA GLN A 1051 10.80 -31.00 1.43
C GLN A 1051 10.02 -31.12 2.74
N THR A 1052 10.72 -31.12 3.89
CA THR A 1052 10.08 -31.13 5.21
C THR A 1052 9.22 -29.88 5.43
N LEU A 1053 9.71 -28.70 5.04
CA LEU A 1053 8.97 -27.43 5.14
C LEU A 1053 7.77 -27.40 4.18
N LEU A 1054 7.90 -27.96 2.98
CA LEU A 1054 6.81 -28.08 2.00
C LEU A 1054 5.71 -29.01 2.54
N TRP A 1055 6.05 -30.14 3.16
CA TRP A 1055 5.10 -31.01 3.85
C TRP A 1055 4.41 -30.32 5.03
N ALA A 1056 5.16 -29.54 5.83
CA ALA A 1056 4.61 -28.83 6.99
C ALA A 1056 3.51 -27.83 6.60
N ARG A 1057 3.49 -27.35 5.35
CA ARG A 1057 2.45 -26.46 4.80
C ARG A 1057 1.04 -27.05 4.92
N THR A 1058 0.89 -28.37 4.81
CA THR A 1058 -0.40 -29.06 4.92
C THR A 1058 -1.15 -28.78 6.23
N LEU A 1059 -0.41 -28.46 7.30
CA LEU A 1059 -0.96 -28.08 8.60
C LEU A 1059 -1.70 -26.73 8.56
N GLY A 1060 -1.29 -25.82 7.66
CA GLY A 1060 -1.94 -24.53 7.43
C GLY A 1060 -3.00 -24.59 6.32
N ASP A 1061 -2.77 -25.38 5.28
CA ASP A 1061 -3.72 -25.53 4.16
C ASP A 1061 -5.04 -26.19 4.62
N THR A 1062 -4.97 -27.18 5.51
CA THR A 1062 -6.17 -27.88 6.03
C THR A 1062 -7.18 -26.94 6.71
N PRO A 1063 -6.80 -26.15 7.73
CA PRO A 1063 -7.73 -25.19 8.35
C PRO A 1063 -8.18 -24.11 7.35
N MET A 1064 -7.36 -23.68 6.39
CA MET A 1064 -7.80 -22.75 5.33
C MET A 1064 -8.99 -23.32 4.53
N ILE A 1065 -8.90 -24.57 4.07
CA ILE A 1065 -9.97 -25.25 3.34
C ILE A 1065 -11.23 -25.39 4.21
N LEU A 1066 -11.07 -25.79 5.48
CA LEU A 1066 -12.19 -25.90 6.41
C LEU A 1066 -12.88 -24.55 6.64
N GLY A 1067 -12.11 -23.46 6.67
CA GLY A 1067 -12.63 -22.10 6.77
C GLY A 1067 -13.45 -21.69 5.55
N ALA A 1068 -12.97 -22.00 4.33
CA ALA A 1068 -13.69 -21.78 3.08
C ALA A 1068 -15.01 -22.56 3.00
N LEU A 1069 -14.97 -23.84 3.42
CA LEU A 1069 -16.16 -24.69 3.51
C LEU A 1069 -17.17 -24.16 4.53
N ALA A 1070 -16.71 -23.75 5.71
CA ALA A 1070 -17.55 -23.18 6.76
C ALA A 1070 -18.24 -21.89 6.28
N PHE A 1071 -17.53 -21.03 5.54
CA PHE A 1071 -18.08 -19.78 5.01
C PHE A 1071 -19.20 -20.09 4.01
N THR A 1072 -18.93 -20.99 3.07
CA THR A 1072 -19.87 -21.37 2.00
C THR A 1072 -21.12 -22.03 2.56
N ALA A 1073 -20.94 -22.98 3.49
CA ALA A 1073 -22.05 -23.63 4.17
C ALA A 1073 -22.88 -22.64 5.00
N GLY A 1074 -22.21 -21.73 5.72
CA GLY A 1074 -22.83 -20.62 6.43
C GLY A 1074 -23.66 -19.74 5.51
N ALA A 1075 -23.09 -19.28 4.40
CA ALA A 1075 -23.76 -18.43 3.41
C ALA A 1075 -25.01 -19.08 2.82
N ILE A 1076 -24.91 -20.34 2.38
CA ILE A 1076 -26.05 -21.09 1.82
C ILE A 1076 -27.16 -21.25 2.87
N ARG A 1077 -26.80 -21.57 4.12
CA ARG A 1077 -27.77 -21.77 5.19
C ARG A 1077 -28.55 -20.49 5.51
N HIS A 1078 -27.85 -19.38 5.70
CA HIS A 1078 -28.46 -18.09 6.05
C HIS A 1078 -29.36 -17.57 4.93
N LEU A 1079 -28.92 -17.66 3.67
CA LEU A 1079 -29.74 -17.25 2.53
C LEU A 1079 -30.98 -18.12 2.33
N ARG A 1080 -30.88 -19.44 2.60
CA ARG A 1080 -32.06 -20.34 2.60
C ARG A 1080 -33.05 -19.97 3.71
N SER A 1081 -32.56 -19.63 4.89
CA SER A 1081 -33.41 -19.19 6.01
C SER A 1081 -34.14 -17.88 5.68
N SER A 1082 -33.45 -16.90 5.11
CA SER A 1082 -34.04 -15.65 4.63
C SER A 1082 -35.16 -15.89 3.60
N ARG A 1083 -34.91 -16.77 2.61
CA ARG A 1083 -35.94 -17.15 1.63
C ARG A 1083 -37.18 -17.77 2.26
N GLN A 1084 -37.00 -18.63 3.26
CA GLN A 1084 -38.12 -19.27 3.97
C GLN A 1084 -38.97 -18.27 4.75
N TYR A 1085 -38.33 -17.25 5.33
CA TYR A 1085 -39.01 -16.17 6.03
C TYR A 1085 -39.86 -15.32 5.08
N LEU A 1086 -39.28 -14.83 3.98
CA LEU A 1086 -40.00 -14.06 2.94
C LEU A 1086 -41.21 -14.83 2.37
N ASN A 1087 -41.04 -16.14 2.14
CA ASN A 1087 -42.14 -17.00 1.68
C ASN A 1087 -43.25 -17.14 2.74
N ARG A 1088 -42.91 -17.17 4.04
CA ARG A 1088 -43.90 -17.24 5.12
C ARG A 1088 -44.68 -15.94 5.24
N GLU A 1089 -44.03 -14.79 5.26
CA GLU A 1089 -44.71 -13.48 5.28
C GLU A 1089 -45.63 -13.32 4.06
N SER A 1090 -45.17 -13.63 2.85
CA SER A 1090 -46.02 -13.57 1.66
C SER A 1090 -47.24 -14.51 1.74
N SER A 1091 -47.08 -15.67 2.40
CA SER A 1091 -48.17 -16.62 2.61
C SER A 1091 -49.14 -16.16 3.70
N GLU A 1092 -48.64 -15.53 4.76
CA GLU A 1092 -49.43 -14.96 5.86
C GLU A 1092 -50.19 -13.71 5.41
N ASP A 1093 -49.58 -12.82 4.63
CA ASP A 1093 -50.27 -11.69 3.99
C ASP A 1093 -51.32 -12.15 2.98
N SER A 1094 -51.03 -13.20 2.19
CA SER A 1094 -52.03 -13.79 1.30
C SER A 1094 -53.19 -14.43 2.08
N ALA A 1095 -52.92 -15.05 3.23
CA ALA A 1095 -53.90 -15.65 4.14
C ALA A 1095 -54.71 -14.58 4.90
N PHE A 1096 -54.09 -13.45 5.24
CA PHE A 1096 -54.74 -12.29 5.84
C PHE A 1096 -55.71 -11.63 4.84
N PHE A 1097 -55.30 -11.51 3.57
CA PHE A 1097 -56.16 -11.04 2.49
C PHE A 1097 -57.26 -12.04 2.08
N THR A 1098 -57.05 -13.36 2.23
CA THR A 1098 -58.14 -14.35 2.03
C THR A 1098 -59.08 -14.45 3.23
N GLY A 1099 -58.60 -14.21 4.45
CA GLY A 1099 -59.41 -14.15 5.68
C GLY A 1099 -60.41 -12.99 5.72
N TYR A 1100 -60.13 -11.90 5.01
CA TYR A 1100 -61.07 -10.76 4.91
C TYR A 1100 -62.20 -10.97 3.88
N ARG A 1101 -62.06 -11.93 2.95
CA ARG A 1101 -63.11 -12.29 1.98
C ARG A 1101 -64.07 -13.38 2.44
N SER A 1102 -63.84 -14.03 3.59
CA SER A 1102 -64.72 -15.09 4.13
C SER A 1102 -65.56 -14.65 5.36
N ARG A 1103 -65.47 -13.38 5.77
CA ARG A 1103 -66.30 -12.79 6.85
C ARG A 1103 -67.23 -11.66 6.40
N GLY A 1104 -67.43 -11.52 5.10
CA GLY A 1104 -68.47 -10.68 4.50
C GLY A 1104 -69.42 -11.51 3.64
N SER A 1105 -70.17 -12.43 4.28
CA SER A 1105 -71.40 -13.02 3.75
C SER A 1105 -72.57 -12.60 4.61
#